data_AF-A0A7S4UNP1-F1
#
_entry.id   AF-A0A7S4UNP1-F1
#
_cell.length_a   1.000
_cell.length_b   1.000
_cell.length_c   1.000
_cell.angle_alpha   90.00
_cell.angle_beta   90.00
_cell.angle_gamma   90.00
#
_symmetry.space_group_name_H-M   'P 1'
#
loop_
_entity.id
_entity.type
_entity.pdbx_description
1 polymer ?
#
loop_
_entity_poly.entity_id
_entity_poly.type
_entity_poly.pdbx_seq_one_letter_code
_entity_poly.pdbx_strand_id
1 'polypeptide(L)'
;LKQVWRRACPRSGHVPCAFGSSMSLSRECNVTTITDNSGDVTTPDVRSFQCGDTVVAVRDLRVRGSVVVCQGGRGCVVGPASSSGRVCVQFEQREDLSDNRLNCLPDELRHTLVGGHQVGSRVRAARSVEVAHGRTIPRGTPGLIVGPARDPPGTRCRRLLVHFAVGGDEEITEEVACDPDDVETAIAGNFRRGNAVIATRDLRVGGAVVVREGVLGTVVGPSSSDAQHRVTVSFSHREDGSRNRLNCVVTEIRLYLAGGFEVGARVQVLHTVSHDDWPPVLAGSRGVVMGPSAEEPLARLVVRLDNPPLGGSPVEREVRADDVALVIAGGFRRGESVAAAKDLRVKGAIVVKRGVVGTVVGQSATDPGGRVTVAFARREDGRCNNLNVVPAEIQRMPCTGGLGPGDRVAALRQLLVVPKGAHGTVVGPSCARSSRVAVRFTPSEDGEDVVLHVEPEDLRVLHAIGEDVDDTGLEAIEGEDNTTEDLTHLAVAGGYNRGDAVAATRDLCVGGHVVVRADVLGTVVGPSGQDPSGRVTVAFAWREDGKTNNLNVVPGEIRRVEPRPVARGELCAICLSELLSDGEDICRMNCGHVLHTACVKAYLNHLTTGASGSSAAAPAAALPPPMAPLKPAQCPVCRREMLP
;
A
#
# COMPACT_ATOMS: atom_id res chain seq x y z
N LEU A 1 37.21 18.50 -46.33
CA LEU A 1 38.54 18.63 -46.96
C LEU A 1 39.48 19.34 -45.98
N LYS A 2 40.56 18.65 -45.56
CA LYS A 2 41.91 19.08 -45.11
C LYS A 2 42.10 20.48 -44.46
N GLN A 3 42.93 20.74 -43.44
CA GLN A 3 43.89 20.03 -42.58
C GLN A 3 44.41 21.08 -41.54
N VAL A 4 44.51 20.77 -40.24
CA VAL A 4 45.74 20.50 -39.44
C VAL A 4 46.50 21.72 -38.88
N TRP A 5 46.66 21.76 -37.55
CA TRP A 5 47.98 21.77 -36.89
C TRP A 5 47.92 21.15 -35.47
N ARG A 6 48.96 20.37 -35.14
CA ARG A 6 49.15 19.49 -33.96
C ARG A 6 50.22 20.06 -33.01
N ARG A 7 50.18 19.63 -31.74
CA ARG A 7 51.30 19.20 -30.82
C ARG A 7 50.62 18.66 -29.53
N ALA A 8 50.59 17.36 -29.17
CA ALA A 8 51.63 16.41 -28.68
C ALA A 8 52.38 16.94 -27.44
N CYS A 9 52.56 16.29 -26.27
CA CYS A 9 52.49 14.91 -25.73
C CYS A 9 52.62 15.01 -24.16
N PRO A 10 52.72 13.94 -23.31
CA PRO A 10 52.40 12.51 -23.44
C PRO A 10 51.58 11.91 -22.26
N ARG A 11 51.23 10.63 -22.44
CA ARG A 11 50.58 9.69 -21.52
C ARG A 11 51.51 9.16 -20.41
N SER A 12 50.93 8.92 -19.23
CA SER A 12 51.26 7.86 -18.25
C SER A 12 49.95 7.59 -17.51
N GLY A 13 49.38 6.41 -17.35
CA GLY A 13 49.90 5.08 -17.05
C GLY A 13 48.82 4.47 -16.15
N HIS A 14 48.06 3.49 -16.65
CA HIS A 14 46.99 2.80 -15.90
C HIS A 14 47.60 1.80 -14.91
N VAL A 15 47.18 1.86 -13.65
CA VAL A 15 47.35 0.81 -12.64
C VAL A 15 45.96 0.53 -12.03
N PRO A 16 45.56 -0.73 -11.82
CA PRO A 16 44.21 -1.07 -11.36
C PRO A 16 44.07 -0.88 -9.85
N CYS A 17 43.00 -0.22 -9.39
CA CYS A 17 42.62 -0.18 -7.98
C CYS A 17 41.80 -1.43 -7.63
N ALA A 18 42.40 -2.32 -6.84
CA ALA A 18 41.70 -3.35 -6.09
C ALA A 18 40.96 -2.68 -4.91
N PHE A 19 39.68 -2.99 -4.75
CA PHE A 19 38.89 -2.62 -3.58
C PHE A 19 39.27 -3.52 -2.40
N GLY A 20 39.86 -2.92 -1.38
CA GLY A 20 40.12 -3.54 -0.08
C GLY A 20 39.93 -2.52 1.04
N SER A 21 39.01 -2.86 1.94
CA SER A 21 38.99 -2.57 3.38
C SER A 21 38.94 -1.11 3.87
N SER A 22 37.87 -0.82 4.61
CA SER A 22 37.71 0.38 5.43
C SER A 22 38.85 0.53 6.44
N MET A 23 39.66 1.57 6.29
CA MET A 23 40.53 2.07 7.35
C MET A 23 39.85 3.25 8.04
N SER A 24 39.38 3.03 9.26
CA SER A 24 39.04 4.08 10.21
C SER A 24 40.32 4.77 10.69
N LEU A 25 40.66 5.91 10.11
CA LEU A 25 41.71 6.79 10.61
C LEU A 25 41.13 7.67 11.73
N SER A 26 41.19 7.20 12.97
CA SER A 26 41.07 8.06 14.15
C SER A 26 42.34 8.89 14.30
N ARG A 27 42.33 10.12 13.77
CA ARG A 27 43.33 11.14 14.13
C ARG A 27 43.01 11.67 15.51
N GLU A 28 43.84 11.34 16.49
CA GLU A 28 43.83 11.92 17.82
C GLU A 28 44.01 13.45 17.70
N CYS A 29 42.98 14.20 18.11
CA CYS A 29 43.13 15.62 18.37
C CYS A 29 43.87 15.77 19.69
N ASN A 30 45.11 16.26 19.65
CA ASN A 30 45.84 16.65 20.85
C ASN A 30 45.07 17.76 21.57
N VAL A 31 44.44 17.40 22.69
CA VAL A 31 43.81 18.35 23.62
C VAL A 31 44.94 19.17 24.22
N THR A 32 45.08 20.41 23.76
CA THR A 32 45.96 21.37 24.43
C THR A 32 45.16 21.94 25.58
N THR A 33 45.44 21.50 26.81
CA THR A 33 44.85 22.07 28.01
C THR A 33 45.29 23.54 28.10
N ILE A 34 44.39 24.46 27.80
CA ILE A 34 44.64 25.89 27.96
C ILE A 34 44.68 26.15 29.48
N THR A 35 45.85 26.50 30.00
CA THR A 35 46.02 26.94 31.39
C THR A 35 45.53 28.37 31.55
N ASP A 36 44.74 28.58 32.59
CA ASP A 36 43.87 29.74 32.88
C ASP A 36 44.64 31.01 33.33
N ASN A 37 45.69 31.43 32.59
CA ASN A 37 46.60 32.51 33.03
C ASN A 37 46.79 33.67 32.05
N SER A 38 45.77 34.01 31.25
CA SER A 38 45.73 35.32 30.57
C SER A 38 44.37 35.98 30.73
N GLY A 39 44.27 36.86 31.73
CA GLY A 39 43.14 37.78 31.85
C GLY A 39 43.23 38.84 30.76
N ASP A 40 42.47 38.66 29.69
CA ASP A 40 41.68 39.74 29.09
C ASP A 40 40.72 39.17 28.03
N VAL A 41 39.57 39.84 27.86
CA VAL A 41 38.40 39.47 27.03
C VAL A 41 37.39 38.51 27.71
N THR A 42 36.64 39.04 28.67
CA THR A 42 35.44 38.43 29.24
C THR A 42 34.16 38.91 28.55
N THR A 43 33.89 38.43 27.33
CA THR A 43 32.52 38.48 26.79
C THR A 43 31.78 37.19 27.20
N PRO A 44 30.71 37.25 28.01
CA PRO A 44 30.06 36.08 28.61
C PRO A 44 29.47 35.08 27.59
N ASP A 45 29.17 35.51 26.37
CA ASP A 45 28.49 34.66 25.37
C ASP A 45 29.37 33.56 24.74
N VAL A 46 30.70 33.74 24.73
CA VAL A 46 31.64 32.74 24.17
C VAL A 46 31.75 31.52 25.08
N ARG A 47 31.42 31.64 26.38
CA ARG A 47 31.49 30.55 27.36
C ARG A 47 30.49 29.43 27.12
N SER A 48 29.55 29.62 26.20
CA SER A 48 28.53 28.62 25.89
C SER A 48 29.02 27.50 24.97
N PHE A 49 30.17 27.63 24.30
CA PHE A 49 30.72 26.64 23.37
C PHE A 49 32.12 26.18 23.80
N GLN A 50 32.30 24.88 23.99
CA GLN A 50 33.56 24.22 24.34
C GLN A 50 34.20 23.56 23.11
N CYS A 51 35.53 23.41 23.13
CA CYS A 51 36.23 22.66 22.10
C CYS A 51 35.73 21.20 22.08
N GLY A 52 35.32 20.74 20.91
CA GLY A 52 34.68 19.44 20.70
C GLY A 52 33.16 19.47 20.58
N ASP A 53 32.51 20.60 20.89
CA ASP A 53 31.05 20.72 20.77
C ASP A 53 30.62 20.62 19.31
N THR A 54 29.57 19.85 19.05
CA THR A 54 28.97 19.74 17.72
C THR A 54 27.93 20.83 17.55
N VAL A 55 28.07 21.67 16.53
CA VAL A 55 27.20 22.82 16.27
C VAL A 55 26.60 22.78 14.88
N VAL A 56 25.50 23.49 14.69
CA VAL A 56 24.89 23.74 13.38
C VAL A 56 24.76 25.25 13.13
N ALA A 57 24.95 25.65 11.88
CA ALA A 57 24.72 27.03 11.44
C ALA A 57 23.23 27.39 11.52
N VAL A 58 22.88 28.47 12.24
CA VAL A 58 21.47 28.90 12.43
C VAL A 58 20.93 29.68 11.23
N ARG A 59 21.84 30.18 10.38
CA ARG A 59 21.57 30.92 9.14
C ARG A 59 22.67 30.62 8.12
N ASP A 60 22.48 31.04 6.87
CA ASP A 60 23.53 30.97 5.86
C ASP A 60 24.74 31.80 6.29
N LEU A 61 25.88 31.13 6.48
CA LEU A 61 27.14 31.78 6.84
C LEU A 61 27.83 32.23 5.56
N ARG A 62 28.13 33.53 5.48
CA ARG A 62 28.70 34.15 4.29
C ARG A 62 30.12 34.63 4.53
N VAL A 63 31.00 34.37 3.56
CA VAL A 63 32.35 34.92 3.51
C VAL A 63 32.47 35.74 2.24
N ARG A 64 32.79 37.03 2.38
CA ARG A 64 32.91 37.99 1.26
C ARG A 64 31.65 38.02 0.35
N GLY A 65 30.47 37.87 0.96
CA GLY A 65 29.17 37.95 0.28
C GLY A 65 28.63 36.62 -0.25
N SER A 66 29.48 35.61 -0.44
CA SER A 66 29.10 34.26 -0.89
C SER A 66 28.70 33.39 0.30
N VAL A 67 27.65 32.58 0.16
CA VAL A 67 27.31 31.55 1.15
C VAL A 67 28.38 30.46 1.09
N VAL A 68 28.96 30.14 2.24
CA VAL A 68 29.99 29.11 2.36
C VAL A 68 29.53 27.92 3.19
N VAL A 69 28.57 28.14 4.09
CA VAL A 69 27.87 27.10 4.85
C VAL A 69 26.39 27.46 4.84
N CYS A 70 25.56 26.61 4.24
CA CYS A 70 24.11 26.76 4.28
C CYS A 70 23.58 26.63 5.72
N GLN A 71 22.45 27.28 6.00
CA GLN A 71 21.69 27.07 7.23
C GLN A 71 21.49 25.56 7.49
N GLY A 72 21.80 25.11 8.71
CA GLY A 72 21.78 23.70 9.11
C GLY A 72 23.09 22.95 8.88
N GLY A 73 24.10 23.55 8.26
CA GLY A 73 25.42 22.95 8.08
C GLY A 73 26.08 22.62 9.42
N ARG A 74 26.58 21.38 9.55
CA ARG A 74 27.17 20.84 10.79
C ARG A 74 28.65 21.12 10.89
N GLY A 75 29.13 21.35 12.10
CA GLY A 75 30.56 21.51 12.40
C GLY A 75 30.92 21.18 13.84
N CYS A 76 32.22 21.16 14.12
CA CYS A 76 32.79 20.92 15.44
C CYS A 76 33.54 22.17 15.89
N VAL A 77 33.28 22.63 17.12
CA VAL A 77 33.99 23.75 17.72
C VAL A 77 35.45 23.34 17.97
N VAL A 78 36.39 24.04 17.32
CA VAL A 78 37.83 23.78 17.47
C VAL A 78 38.42 24.59 18.61
N GLY A 79 37.77 25.69 19.00
CA GLY A 79 38.18 26.55 20.10
C GLY A 79 37.79 28.01 19.87
N PRO A 80 38.18 28.91 20.79
CA PRO A 80 37.96 30.34 20.62
C PRO A 80 38.77 30.88 19.44
N ALA A 81 38.15 31.77 18.65
CA ALA A 81 38.89 32.52 17.63
C ALA A 81 39.72 33.60 18.33
N SER A 82 41.02 33.67 18.01
CA SER A 82 42.12 34.26 18.79
C SER A 82 41.98 35.73 19.24
N SER A 83 40.94 36.47 18.85
CA SER A 83 40.83 37.91 19.17
C SER A 83 39.46 38.57 19.00
N SER A 84 38.36 37.85 18.70
CA SER A 84 37.13 38.49 18.18
C SER A 84 35.83 38.14 18.89
N GLY A 85 35.85 37.43 20.02
CA GLY A 85 34.63 36.91 20.64
C GLY A 85 33.87 35.91 19.75
N ARG A 86 34.54 35.39 18.72
CA ARG A 86 34.01 34.38 17.79
C ARG A 86 34.49 33.00 18.20
N VAL A 87 33.77 31.99 17.75
CA VAL A 87 34.08 30.58 17.93
C VAL A 87 34.60 30.04 16.60
N CYS A 88 35.78 29.41 16.60
CA CYS A 88 36.29 28.72 15.42
C CYS A 88 35.60 27.36 15.30
N VAL A 89 34.87 27.14 14.22
CA VAL A 89 34.14 25.90 13.95
C VAL A 89 34.69 25.25 12.69
N GLN A 90 35.00 23.97 12.75
CA GLN A 90 35.34 23.15 11.59
C GLN A 90 34.08 22.47 11.07
N PHE A 91 33.51 22.99 9.99
CA PHE A 91 32.32 22.45 9.34
C PHE A 91 32.63 21.17 8.56
N GLU A 92 31.66 20.27 8.41
CA GLU A 92 31.82 19.03 7.65
C GLU A 92 32.01 19.30 6.16
N GLN A 93 31.30 20.30 5.63
CA GLN A 93 31.34 20.69 4.23
C GLN A 93 31.20 22.21 4.08
N ARG A 94 31.98 22.78 3.15
CA ARG A 94 31.85 24.15 2.67
C ARG A 94 31.62 24.16 1.17
N GLU A 95 30.78 25.08 0.70
CA GLU A 95 30.49 25.22 -0.75
C GLU A 95 31.68 25.80 -1.53
N ASP A 96 32.56 26.55 -0.86
CA ASP A 96 33.71 27.20 -1.47
C ASP A 96 34.98 26.35 -1.53
N LEU A 97 34.93 25.09 -1.07
CA LEU A 97 36.05 24.13 -1.03
C LEU A 97 37.30 24.65 -0.30
N SER A 98 37.18 25.70 0.51
CA SER A 98 38.29 26.24 1.31
C SER A 98 38.47 25.45 2.62
N ASP A 99 39.39 25.88 3.50
CA ASP A 99 39.54 25.25 4.82
C ASP A 99 38.18 25.22 5.53
N ASN A 100 37.77 24.04 5.99
CA ASN A 100 36.52 23.80 6.68
C ASN A 100 36.35 24.62 7.97
N ARG A 101 37.42 25.29 8.44
CA ARG A 101 37.39 26.19 9.60
C ARG A 101 36.80 27.56 9.26
N LEU A 102 35.83 27.98 10.05
CA LEU A 102 35.16 29.27 9.94
C LEU A 102 34.94 29.88 11.34
N ASN A 103 35.30 31.15 11.47
CA ASN A 103 35.08 31.91 12.70
C ASN A 103 33.67 32.48 12.74
N CYS A 104 32.81 31.87 13.53
CA CYS A 104 31.40 32.21 13.63
C CYS A 104 31.13 33.00 14.91
N LEU A 105 30.15 33.89 14.88
CA LEU A 105 29.62 34.48 16.10
C LEU A 105 28.82 33.41 16.87
N PRO A 106 28.77 33.46 18.22
CA PRO A 106 27.97 32.53 19.00
C PRO A 106 26.48 32.49 18.57
N ASP A 107 25.91 33.62 18.14
CA ASP A 107 24.52 33.74 17.66
C ASP A 107 24.31 33.22 16.22
N GLU A 108 25.39 32.87 15.52
CA GLU A 108 25.37 32.19 14.22
C GLU A 108 25.34 30.65 14.38
N LEU A 109 25.55 30.15 15.59
CA LEU A 109 25.68 28.73 15.91
C LEU A 109 24.60 28.27 16.88
N ARG A 110 24.24 26.98 16.80
CA ARG A 110 23.40 26.31 17.80
C ARG A 110 24.00 24.95 18.14
N HIS A 111 23.95 24.58 19.41
CA HIS A 111 24.33 23.25 19.87
C HIS A 111 23.49 22.18 19.17
N THR A 112 24.18 21.18 18.64
CA THR A 112 23.58 19.91 18.22
C THR A 112 23.91 18.91 19.31
N LEU A 113 22.87 18.41 19.96
CA LEU A 113 23.03 17.37 20.96
C LEU A 113 23.36 16.04 20.28
N VAL A 114 23.87 15.09 21.07
CA VAL A 114 24.23 13.75 20.60
C VAL A 114 23.02 13.10 19.92
N GLY A 115 23.24 12.35 18.85
CA GLY A 115 22.15 11.83 17.99
C GLY A 115 21.56 12.86 17.01
N GLY A 116 22.07 14.10 16.99
CA GLY A 116 21.59 15.17 16.10
C GLY A 116 20.33 15.88 16.58
N HIS A 117 19.97 15.66 17.84
CA HIS A 117 18.84 16.31 18.48
C HIS A 117 19.15 17.79 18.81
N GLN A 118 18.11 18.58 19.08
CA GLN A 118 18.26 19.97 19.48
C GLN A 118 17.54 20.24 20.81
N VAL A 119 18.06 21.17 21.61
CA VAL A 119 17.35 21.68 22.78
C VAL A 119 16.00 22.26 22.35
N GLY A 120 14.95 21.91 23.08
CA GLY A 120 13.54 22.23 22.80
C GLY A 120 12.88 21.29 21.79
N SER A 121 13.58 20.29 21.26
CA SER A 121 12.97 19.28 20.39
C SER A 121 12.04 18.39 21.19
N ARG A 122 10.84 18.16 20.67
CA ARG A 122 9.92 17.15 21.20
C ARG A 122 10.39 15.77 20.79
N VAL A 123 10.41 14.85 21.75
CA VAL A 123 10.79 13.44 21.57
C VAL A 123 9.74 12.53 22.17
N ARG A 124 9.90 11.23 21.94
CA ARG A 124 9.20 10.16 22.66
C ARG A 124 10.20 9.15 23.16
N ALA A 125 9.90 8.48 24.27
CA ALA A 125 10.72 7.36 24.73
C ALA A 125 10.66 6.23 23.69
N ALA A 126 11.78 5.86 23.07
CA ALA A 126 11.87 4.82 22.06
C ALA A 126 11.67 3.41 22.65
N ARG A 127 12.01 3.25 23.93
CA ARG A 127 11.80 2.07 24.79
C ARG A 127 11.36 2.50 26.18
N SER A 128 11.01 1.55 27.05
CA SER A 128 10.77 1.88 28.46
C SER A 128 12.10 2.30 29.09
N VAL A 129 12.14 3.49 29.70
CA VAL A 129 13.35 4.05 30.32
C VAL A 129 13.22 3.91 31.82
N GLU A 130 14.16 3.21 32.46
CA GLU A 130 14.22 3.11 33.91
C GLU A 130 14.70 4.44 34.49
N VAL A 131 13.93 4.96 35.45
CA VAL A 131 14.24 6.18 36.18
C VAL A 131 14.72 5.82 37.58
N ALA A 132 15.42 6.74 38.24
CA ALA A 132 15.80 6.58 39.63
C ALA A 132 14.58 6.23 40.50
N HIS A 133 14.78 5.40 41.54
CA HIS A 133 13.73 4.93 42.46
C HIS A 133 12.78 3.85 41.87
N GLY A 134 13.19 3.14 40.82
CA GLY A 134 12.46 1.97 40.31
C GLY A 134 11.20 2.31 39.51
N ARG A 135 11.02 3.59 39.16
CA ARG A 135 9.97 4.01 38.22
C ARG A 135 10.43 3.72 36.79
N THR A 136 9.48 3.48 35.90
CA THR A 136 9.75 3.27 34.47
C THR A 136 8.90 4.24 33.67
N ILE A 137 9.54 5.01 32.79
CA ILE A 137 8.87 5.80 31.77
C ILE A 137 8.45 4.84 30.66
N PRO A 138 7.15 4.68 30.36
CA PRO A 138 6.71 3.77 29.32
C PRO A 138 7.20 4.21 27.93
N ARG A 139 7.44 3.23 27.06
CA ARG A 139 7.67 3.48 25.63
C ARG A 139 6.56 4.37 25.03
N GLY A 140 6.96 5.35 24.23
CA GLY A 140 6.06 6.30 23.56
C GLY A 140 5.70 7.53 24.39
N THR A 141 6.11 7.60 25.66
CA THR A 141 5.87 8.76 26.53
C THR A 141 6.50 10.02 25.90
N PRO A 142 5.74 11.10 25.71
CA PRO A 142 6.27 12.33 25.12
C PRO A 142 7.25 12.99 26.07
N GLY A 143 8.29 13.58 25.51
CA GLY A 143 9.27 14.37 26.25
C GLY A 143 9.80 15.57 25.49
N LEU A 144 10.50 16.44 26.20
CA LEU A 144 11.16 17.63 25.67
C LEU A 144 12.64 17.56 26.00
N ILE A 145 13.49 17.69 24.98
CA ILE A 145 14.93 17.73 25.23
C ILE A 145 15.31 19.08 25.81
N VAL A 146 15.88 19.09 27.01
CA VAL A 146 16.28 20.30 27.74
C VAL A 146 17.73 20.66 27.47
N GLY A 147 18.58 19.67 27.20
CA GLY A 147 20.01 19.91 27.11
C GLY A 147 20.83 18.63 27.01
N PRO A 148 22.16 18.76 27.04
CA PRO A 148 23.03 17.63 27.37
C PRO A 148 22.87 17.28 28.86
N ALA A 149 22.85 15.98 29.18
CA ALA A 149 22.86 15.54 30.56
C ALA A 149 24.24 15.82 31.18
N ARG A 150 24.26 16.20 32.47
CA ARG A 150 25.51 16.34 33.22
C ARG A 150 26.04 14.95 33.57
N ASP A 151 26.91 14.43 32.72
CA ASP A 151 27.63 13.20 33.02
C ASP A 151 28.73 13.46 34.08
N PRO A 152 29.09 12.44 34.89
CA PRO A 152 30.20 12.55 35.84
C PRO A 152 31.49 13.01 35.15
N PRO A 153 32.32 13.83 35.83
CA PRO A 153 33.56 14.34 35.26
C PRO A 153 34.43 13.20 34.73
N GLY A 154 34.81 13.27 33.45
CA GLY A 154 35.59 12.24 32.74
C GLY A 154 34.81 11.44 31.69
N THR A 155 33.47 11.52 31.69
CA THR A 155 32.63 10.91 30.65
C THR A 155 32.28 11.99 29.62
N ARG A 156 32.57 11.77 28.34
CA ARG A 156 32.09 12.69 27.29
C ARG A 156 30.57 12.70 27.36
N CYS A 157 29.97 13.89 27.46
CA CYS A 157 28.51 14.06 27.50
C CYS A 157 27.88 13.35 26.31
N ARG A 158 27.38 12.14 26.54
CA ARG A 158 26.79 11.27 25.51
C ARG A 158 25.28 11.20 25.61
N ARG A 159 24.74 11.66 26.75
CA ARG A 159 23.33 11.55 27.09
C ARG A 159 22.59 12.86 26.95
N LEU A 160 21.33 12.75 26.58
CA LEU A 160 20.35 13.81 26.46
C LEU A 160 19.62 13.97 27.79
N LEU A 161 19.41 15.21 28.21
CA LEU A 161 18.55 15.53 29.33
C LEU A 161 17.15 15.77 28.79
N VAL A 162 16.19 14.93 29.20
CA VAL A 162 14.84 14.91 28.64
C VAL A 162 13.81 15.05 29.77
N HIS A 163 12.88 15.98 29.61
CA HIS A 163 11.71 16.12 30.47
C HIS A 163 10.56 15.30 29.90
N PHE A 164 10.21 14.19 30.52
CA PHE A 164 9.06 13.36 30.11
C PHE A 164 7.80 13.77 30.84
N ALA A 165 6.69 13.90 30.12
CA ALA A 165 5.37 14.16 30.72
C ALA A 165 4.78 12.85 31.25
N VAL A 166 4.97 12.60 32.54
CA VAL A 166 4.51 11.37 33.21
C VAL A 166 3.22 11.68 33.95
N GLY A 167 2.10 11.11 33.50
CA GLY A 167 0.80 11.22 34.21
C GLY A 167 -0.35 11.85 33.41
N GLY A 168 -0.19 12.13 32.12
CA GLY A 168 -1.27 12.63 31.26
C GLY A 168 -1.54 14.13 31.39
N ASP A 169 -1.20 14.74 32.52
CA ASP A 169 -1.10 16.19 32.68
C ASP A 169 0.28 16.66 32.19
N GLU A 170 0.30 17.63 31.27
CA GLU A 170 1.54 18.18 30.66
C GLU A 170 2.49 18.85 31.68
N GLU A 171 2.13 18.95 32.97
CA GLU A 171 2.88 19.68 34.00
C GLU A 171 3.84 18.83 34.83
N ILE A 172 3.65 17.51 34.97
CA ILE A 172 4.57 16.68 35.76
C ILE A 172 5.68 16.15 34.85
N THR A 173 6.78 16.90 34.80
CA THR A 173 7.99 16.52 34.06
C THR A 173 8.99 15.83 34.98
N GLU A 174 9.26 14.54 34.73
CA GLU A 174 10.47 13.90 35.29
C GLU A 174 11.65 14.18 34.34
N GLU A 175 12.74 14.72 34.90
CA GLU A 175 13.98 14.99 34.18
C GLU A 175 14.88 13.76 34.21
N VAL A 176 15.16 13.20 33.03
CA VAL A 176 15.87 11.94 32.89
C VAL A 176 17.03 12.10 31.91
N ALA A 177 18.19 11.58 32.30
CA ALA A 177 19.33 11.45 31.42
C ALA A 177 19.16 10.18 30.57
N CYS A 178 18.97 10.36 29.27
CA CYS A 178 18.71 9.31 28.30
C CYS A 178 19.87 9.16 27.32
N ASP A 179 20.18 7.94 26.91
CA ASP A 179 20.99 7.76 25.71
C ASP A 179 20.19 8.25 24.48
N PRO A 180 20.85 8.74 23.41
CA PRO A 180 20.15 9.17 22.20
C PRO A 180 19.28 8.07 21.58
N ASP A 181 19.68 6.80 21.76
CA ASP A 181 18.91 5.63 21.30
C ASP A 181 17.67 5.34 22.16
N ASP A 182 17.57 5.93 23.35
CA ASP A 182 16.39 5.83 24.22
C ASP A 182 15.25 6.75 23.79
N VAL A 183 15.51 7.69 22.88
CA VAL A 183 14.53 8.68 22.45
C VAL A 183 14.41 8.75 20.93
N GLU A 184 13.18 8.86 20.45
CA GLU A 184 12.88 9.10 19.05
C GLU A 184 12.31 10.52 18.87
N THR A 185 12.60 11.16 17.74
CA THR A 185 12.04 12.49 17.45
C THR A 185 10.53 12.38 17.30
N ALA A 186 9.77 13.20 18.03
CA ALA A 186 8.33 13.21 17.92
C ALA A 186 7.92 13.76 16.55
N ILE A 187 7.15 12.99 15.80
CA ILE A 187 6.55 13.42 14.53
C ILE A 187 5.07 13.69 14.80
N ALA A 188 4.57 14.81 14.28
CA ALA A 188 3.17 15.20 14.41
C ALA A 188 2.23 14.05 14.01
N GLY A 189 1.07 13.92 14.67
CA GLY A 189 0.10 12.86 14.34
C GLY A 189 0.47 11.45 14.79
N ASN A 190 1.44 11.31 15.70
CA ASN A 190 1.94 10.03 16.21
C ASN A 190 2.57 9.12 15.13
N PHE A 191 2.95 9.69 13.99
CA PHE A 191 3.73 8.96 13.00
C PHE A 191 5.14 8.69 13.53
N ARG A 192 5.80 7.69 12.94
CA ARG A 192 7.21 7.39 13.16
C ARG A 192 7.95 7.38 11.83
N ARG A 193 9.24 7.67 11.87
CA ARG A 193 10.10 7.54 10.70
C ARG A 193 10.03 6.10 10.19
N GLY A 194 9.88 5.94 8.88
CA GLY A 194 9.69 4.65 8.23
C GLY A 194 8.23 4.20 8.14
N ASN A 195 7.28 4.84 8.82
CA ASN A 195 5.87 4.47 8.69
C ASN A 195 5.42 4.60 7.23
N ALA A 196 4.75 3.55 6.74
CA ALA A 196 4.01 3.61 5.50
C ALA A 196 2.74 4.45 5.72
N VAL A 197 2.47 5.38 4.80
CA VAL A 197 1.30 6.24 4.80
C VAL A 197 0.69 6.27 3.41
N ILE A 198 -0.58 6.66 3.32
CA ILE A 198 -1.26 6.97 2.07
C ILE A 198 -1.84 8.38 2.12
N ALA A 199 -1.82 9.07 0.98
CA ALA A 199 -2.51 10.34 0.84
C ALA A 199 -4.03 10.13 0.97
N THR A 200 -4.69 10.91 1.84
CA THR A 200 -6.15 10.83 2.06
C THR A 200 -6.94 11.68 1.08
N ARG A 201 -6.25 12.49 0.27
CA ARG A 201 -6.79 13.35 -0.78
C ARG A 201 -5.68 13.74 -1.76
N ASP A 202 -6.05 14.36 -2.88
CA ASP A 202 -5.09 14.96 -3.81
C ASP A 202 -4.27 16.07 -3.12
N LEU A 203 -2.95 15.87 -3.03
CA LEU A 203 -2.02 16.83 -2.46
C LEU A 203 -1.49 17.77 -3.54
N ARG A 204 -1.50 19.07 -3.25
CA ARG A 204 -1.18 20.12 -4.22
C ARG A 204 0.01 20.97 -3.79
N VAL A 205 0.84 21.37 -4.75
CA VAL A 205 1.94 22.34 -4.58
C VAL A 205 1.79 23.39 -5.67
N GLY A 206 1.71 24.67 -5.29
CA GLY A 206 1.46 25.75 -6.25
C GLY A 206 0.15 25.61 -7.03
N GLY A 207 -0.87 24.96 -6.45
CA GLY A 207 -2.18 24.72 -7.07
C GLY A 207 -2.27 23.47 -7.96
N ALA A 208 -1.14 22.91 -8.41
CA ALA A 208 -1.09 21.68 -9.19
C ALA A 208 -1.13 20.45 -8.28
N VAL A 209 -1.85 19.39 -8.69
CA VAL A 209 -1.85 18.10 -7.97
C VAL A 209 -0.52 17.40 -8.21
N VAL A 210 0.23 17.15 -7.15
CA VAL A 210 1.54 16.49 -7.21
C VAL A 210 1.48 15.05 -6.71
N VAL A 211 0.54 14.72 -5.82
CA VAL A 211 0.30 13.36 -5.31
C VAL A 211 -1.20 13.12 -5.32
N ARG A 212 -1.63 12.02 -5.93
CA ARG A 212 -3.04 11.63 -5.97
C ARG A 212 -3.48 10.98 -4.66
N GLU A 213 -4.76 11.07 -4.34
CA GLU A 213 -5.38 10.29 -3.27
C GLU A 213 -5.03 8.80 -3.42
N GLY A 214 -4.72 8.13 -2.30
CA GLY A 214 -4.39 6.71 -2.23
C GLY A 214 -2.92 6.38 -2.53
N VAL A 215 -2.11 7.33 -3.00
CA VAL A 215 -0.69 7.07 -3.28
C VAL A 215 0.08 6.82 -1.98
N LEU A 216 0.85 5.73 -1.98
CA LEU A 216 1.71 5.31 -0.87
C LEU A 216 2.91 6.24 -0.69
N GLY A 217 3.33 6.42 0.55
CA GLY A 217 4.54 7.12 0.91
C GLY A 217 5.13 6.60 2.20
N THR A 218 6.34 7.06 2.51
CA THR A 218 7.08 6.71 3.72
C THR A 218 7.38 7.98 4.51
N VAL A 219 7.03 7.98 5.79
CA VAL A 219 7.36 9.09 6.70
C VAL A 219 8.87 9.15 6.87
N VAL A 220 9.46 10.30 6.55
CA VAL A 220 10.89 10.51 6.67
C VAL A 220 11.27 11.15 7.99
N GLY A 221 10.40 11.99 8.53
CA GLY A 221 10.68 12.75 9.75
C GLY A 221 9.72 13.91 9.96
N PRO A 222 9.95 14.74 10.99
CA PRO A 222 9.19 15.97 11.15
C PRO A 222 9.43 16.93 9.97
N SER A 223 8.48 17.82 9.72
CA SER A 223 8.67 18.92 8.76
C SER A 223 9.70 19.92 9.30
N SER A 224 10.64 20.36 8.46
CA SER A 224 11.61 21.41 8.81
C SER A 224 10.96 22.79 8.98
N SER A 225 9.79 22.99 8.39
CA SER A 225 9.06 24.27 8.41
C SER A 225 8.03 24.36 9.55
N ASP A 226 7.47 23.22 9.96
CA ASP A 226 6.41 23.14 10.98
C ASP A 226 6.35 21.70 11.52
N ALA A 227 7.20 21.39 12.49
CA ALA A 227 7.27 20.06 13.08
C ALA A 227 6.04 19.69 13.94
N GLN A 228 5.18 20.66 14.29
CA GLN A 228 4.02 20.44 15.16
C GLN A 228 2.80 19.95 14.39
N HIS A 229 2.61 20.43 13.15
CA HIS A 229 1.43 20.08 12.35
C HIS A 229 1.75 19.39 11.03
N ARG A 230 3.03 19.37 10.62
CA ARG A 230 3.45 18.79 9.34
C ARG A 230 4.50 17.70 9.49
N VAL A 231 4.42 16.77 8.55
CA VAL A 231 5.28 15.59 8.46
C VAL A 231 5.91 15.55 7.08
N THR A 232 7.21 15.28 7.05
CA THR A 232 7.94 15.09 5.80
C THR A 232 7.71 13.67 5.31
N VAL A 233 7.08 13.50 4.15
CA VAL A 233 6.76 12.19 3.55
C VAL A 233 7.44 12.07 2.17
N SER A 234 7.99 10.89 1.89
CA SER A 234 8.49 10.51 0.58
C SER A 234 7.46 9.61 -0.11
N PHE A 235 6.73 10.14 -1.10
CA PHE A 235 5.74 9.35 -1.84
C PHE A 235 6.40 8.49 -2.93
N SER A 236 5.83 7.32 -3.19
CA SER A 236 6.31 6.39 -4.21
C SER A 236 6.07 6.90 -5.64
N HIS A 237 5.07 7.77 -5.82
CA HIS A 237 4.75 8.38 -7.10
C HIS A 237 4.39 9.85 -6.92
N ARG A 238 4.90 10.70 -7.83
CA ARG A 238 4.53 12.10 -7.93
C ARG A 238 4.25 12.47 -9.39
N GLU A 239 3.17 13.20 -9.62
CA GLU A 239 2.76 13.67 -10.95
C GLU A 239 3.74 14.71 -11.53
N ASP A 240 4.47 15.41 -10.66
CA ASP A 240 5.48 16.40 -11.06
C ASP A 240 6.85 15.78 -11.41
N GLY A 241 6.98 14.45 -11.32
CA GLY A 241 8.24 13.73 -11.56
C GLY A 241 9.35 14.02 -10.55
N SER A 242 9.07 14.83 -9.52
CA SER A 242 10.05 15.17 -8.50
C SER A 242 10.34 13.97 -7.60
N ARG A 243 11.59 13.81 -7.18
CA ARG A 243 11.98 12.90 -6.08
C ARG A 243 11.97 13.57 -4.72
N ASN A 244 11.55 14.83 -4.66
CA ASN A 244 11.57 15.58 -3.43
C ASN A 244 10.56 15.02 -2.43
N ARG A 245 10.85 15.20 -1.15
CA ARG A 245 9.93 14.92 -0.05
C ARG A 245 8.86 16.02 -0.01
N LEU A 246 7.69 15.70 0.52
CA LEU A 246 6.58 16.63 0.66
C LEU A 246 6.24 16.82 2.15
N ASN A 247 6.06 18.07 2.57
CA ASN A 247 5.62 18.39 3.93
C ASN A 247 4.09 18.37 3.99
N CYS A 248 3.53 17.25 4.41
CA CYS A 248 2.09 17.03 4.48
C CYS A 248 1.54 17.47 5.84
N VAL A 249 0.35 18.03 5.88
CA VAL A 249 -0.40 18.19 7.13
C VAL A 249 -0.81 16.81 7.64
N VAL A 250 -0.83 16.58 8.95
CA VAL A 250 -1.19 15.27 9.53
C VAL A 250 -2.53 14.73 9.02
N THR A 251 -3.52 15.59 8.74
CA THR A 251 -4.84 15.20 8.22
C THR A 251 -4.85 14.83 6.73
N GLU A 252 -3.79 15.12 5.99
CA GLU A 252 -3.62 14.85 4.55
C GLU A 252 -3.09 13.45 4.25
N ILE A 253 -2.64 12.77 5.29
CA ILE A 253 -2.07 11.45 5.23
C ILE A 253 -2.71 10.58 6.29
N ARG A 254 -2.79 9.29 6.04
CA ARG A 254 -3.14 8.31 7.07
C ARG A 254 -2.14 7.17 7.04
N LEU A 255 -1.97 6.54 8.19
CA LEU A 255 -1.11 5.38 8.31
C LEU A 255 -1.64 4.26 7.41
N TYR A 256 -0.76 3.69 6.59
CA TYR A 256 -1.08 2.51 5.80
C TYR A 256 -0.82 1.28 6.67
N LEU A 257 -1.82 0.43 6.78
CA LEU A 257 -1.72 -0.88 7.42
C LEU A 257 -1.84 -1.94 6.34
N ALA A 258 -0.93 -2.91 6.39
CA ALA A 258 -0.96 -4.11 5.55
C ALA A 258 -2.38 -4.70 5.50
N GLY A 259 -2.90 -5.08 4.33
CA GLY A 259 -4.29 -5.56 4.17
C GLY A 259 -5.37 -4.48 4.19
N GLY A 260 -5.00 -3.20 4.29
CA GLY A 260 -5.94 -2.08 4.27
C GLY A 260 -6.78 -1.93 5.54
N PHE A 261 -6.29 -2.44 6.66
CA PHE A 261 -6.92 -2.27 7.98
C PHE A 261 -6.77 -0.82 8.48
N GLU A 262 -7.49 -0.49 9.55
CA GLU A 262 -7.39 0.80 10.22
C GLU A 262 -7.02 0.59 11.70
N VAL A 263 -6.30 1.53 12.30
CA VAL A 263 -6.00 1.50 13.74
C VAL A 263 -7.33 1.57 14.49
N GLY A 264 -7.51 0.69 15.48
CA GLY A 264 -8.76 0.51 16.21
C GLY A 264 -9.71 -0.52 15.60
N ALA A 265 -9.42 -1.05 14.40
CA ALA A 265 -10.26 -2.07 13.78
C ALA A 265 -10.27 -3.35 14.62
N ARG A 266 -11.47 -3.93 14.78
CA ARG A 266 -11.66 -5.24 15.43
C ARG A 266 -11.27 -6.35 14.47
N VAL A 267 -10.40 -7.25 14.87
CA VAL A 267 -9.95 -8.34 14.02
C VAL A 267 -10.08 -9.69 14.70
N GLN A 268 -10.18 -10.73 13.89
CA GLN A 268 -10.14 -12.12 14.32
C GLN A 268 -9.02 -12.82 13.55
N VAL A 269 -8.20 -13.55 14.29
CA VAL A 269 -7.13 -14.37 13.76
C VAL A 269 -7.74 -15.59 13.03
N LEU A 270 -7.37 -15.81 11.78
CA LEU A 270 -7.91 -16.86 10.92
C LEU A 270 -7.19 -18.20 11.13
N HIS A 271 -5.87 -18.16 11.33
CA HIS A 271 -5.02 -19.31 11.48
C HIS A 271 -4.19 -19.22 12.76
N THR A 272 -3.86 -20.34 13.38
CA THR A 272 -3.01 -20.33 14.58
C THR A 272 -1.63 -19.79 14.22
N VAL A 273 -1.22 -18.68 14.82
CA VAL A 273 0.08 -18.04 14.57
C VAL A 273 1.04 -18.42 15.67
N SER A 274 2.07 -19.20 15.31
CA SER A 274 3.17 -19.59 16.20
C SER A 274 4.42 -18.76 15.94
N HIS A 275 5.13 -18.41 17.01
CA HIS A 275 6.43 -17.77 16.98
C HIS A 275 7.32 -18.39 18.06
N ASP A 276 8.63 -18.42 17.84
CA ASP A 276 9.54 -19.17 18.70
C ASP A 276 9.61 -18.65 20.14
N ASP A 277 9.38 -17.35 20.33
CA ASP A 277 9.57 -16.68 21.63
C ASP A 277 8.31 -16.58 22.50
N TRP A 278 7.13 -17.00 22.00
CA TRP A 278 5.87 -16.78 22.74
C TRP A 278 4.74 -17.80 22.41
N PRO A 279 3.77 -18.01 23.32
CA PRO A 279 2.70 -19.00 23.13
C PRO A 279 1.79 -18.68 21.93
N PRO A 280 1.46 -19.66 21.07
CA PRO A 280 0.79 -19.39 19.80
C PRO A 280 -0.55 -18.66 19.97
N VAL A 281 -0.85 -17.70 19.06
CA VAL A 281 -2.17 -17.07 18.99
C VAL A 281 -3.10 -18.03 18.28
N LEU A 282 -4.09 -18.55 19.00
CA LEU A 282 -5.02 -19.54 18.43
C LEU A 282 -5.92 -18.92 17.37
N ALA A 283 -6.24 -19.69 16.33
CA ALA A 283 -7.29 -19.36 15.38
C ALA A 283 -8.60 -19.04 16.12
N GLY A 284 -9.29 -17.99 15.66
CA GLY A 284 -10.51 -17.47 16.26
C GLY A 284 -10.29 -16.42 17.34
N SER A 285 -9.07 -16.22 17.83
CA SER A 285 -8.74 -15.16 18.79
C SER A 285 -9.11 -13.79 18.24
N ARG A 286 -9.68 -12.93 19.09
CA ARG A 286 -10.12 -11.57 18.72
C ARG A 286 -9.21 -10.52 19.32
N GLY A 287 -9.12 -9.37 18.65
CA GLY A 287 -8.34 -8.25 19.13
C GLY A 287 -8.63 -6.96 18.40
N VAL A 288 -7.80 -5.95 18.67
CA VAL A 288 -7.86 -4.61 18.10
C VAL A 288 -6.53 -4.29 17.42
N VAL A 289 -6.57 -3.82 16.18
CA VAL A 289 -5.37 -3.38 15.46
C VAL A 289 -4.83 -2.11 16.11
N MET A 290 -3.58 -2.15 16.58
CA MET A 290 -2.91 -1.02 17.23
C MET A 290 -2.06 -0.21 16.26
N GLY A 291 -1.56 -0.83 15.19
CA GLY A 291 -0.65 -0.18 14.25
C GLY A 291 0.07 -1.17 13.33
N PRO A 292 1.06 -0.68 12.58
CA PRO A 292 1.90 -1.52 11.72
C PRO A 292 2.99 -2.19 12.58
N SER A 293 3.48 -3.35 12.13
CA SER A 293 4.71 -3.92 12.70
C SER A 293 5.88 -2.95 12.58
N ALA A 294 6.81 -2.99 13.55
CA ALA A 294 8.03 -2.20 13.48
C ALA A 294 9.02 -2.75 12.45
N GLU A 295 9.03 -4.07 12.25
CA GLU A 295 9.96 -4.77 11.37
C GLU A 295 9.41 -4.90 9.94
N GLU A 296 8.15 -5.31 9.80
CA GLU A 296 7.50 -5.57 8.51
C GLU A 296 6.19 -4.75 8.35
N PRO A 297 6.24 -3.41 8.30
CA PRO A 297 5.04 -2.55 8.33
C PRO A 297 4.09 -2.74 7.14
N LEU A 298 4.57 -3.33 6.04
CA LEU A 298 3.77 -3.59 4.84
C LEU A 298 3.13 -4.98 4.80
N ALA A 299 3.53 -5.89 5.70
CA ALA A 299 3.02 -7.27 5.74
C ALA A 299 2.37 -7.63 7.09
N ARG A 300 2.79 -7.01 8.19
CA ARG A 300 2.38 -7.34 9.55
C ARG A 300 1.75 -6.16 10.28
N LEU A 301 0.85 -6.51 11.19
CA LEU A 301 0.08 -5.62 12.04
C LEU A 301 0.37 -5.94 13.50
N VAL A 302 0.41 -4.91 14.35
CA VAL A 302 0.37 -5.10 15.80
C VAL A 302 -1.10 -5.18 16.22
N VAL A 303 -1.50 -6.30 16.80
CA VAL A 303 -2.86 -6.56 17.28
C VAL A 303 -2.83 -6.77 18.79
N ARG A 304 -3.65 -6.02 19.52
CA ARG A 304 -3.89 -6.24 20.94
C ARG A 304 -5.03 -7.23 21.11
N LEU A 305 -4.71 -8.43 21.60
CA LEU A 305 -5.70 -9.51 21.76
C LEU A 305 -6.59 -9.26 22.98
N ASP A 306 -7.88 -9.57 22.85
CA ASP A 306 -8.89 -9.37 23.90
C ASP A 306 -8.67 -10.34 25.08
N ASN A 307 -8.36 -11.61 24.77
CA ASN A 307 -8.16 -12.67 25.74
C ASN A 307 -6.73 -13.22 25.65
N PRO A 308 -5.82 -12.81 26.53
CA PRO A 308 -4.51 -13.44 26.60
C PRO A 308 -4.64 -14.87 27.14
N PRO A 309 -3.80 -15.81 26.68
CA PRO A 309 -3.76 -17.14 27.27
C PRO A 309 -3.40 -17.02 28.77
N LEU A 310 -4.23 -17.58 29.66
CA LEU A 310 -4.01 -17.74 31.10
C LEU A 310 -3.89 -16.44 31.94
N GLY A 311 -4.86 -15.52 31.82
CA GLY A 311 -5.10 -14.50 32.86
C GLY A 311 -4.08 -13.35 32.95
N GLY A 312 -3.26 -13.15 31.93
CA GLY A 312 -2.36 -12.00 31.81
C GLY A 312 -3.07 -10.70 31.43
N SER A 313 -2.34 -9.58 31.43
CA SER A 313 -2.75 -8.32 30.80
C SER A 313 -2.92 -8.51 29.28
N PRO A 314 -3.76 -7.72 28.58
CA PRO A 314 -3.90 -7.80 27.13
C PRO A 314 -2.53 -7.69 26.45
N VAL A 315 -2.27 -8.62 25.56
CA VAL A 315 -0.96 -8.80 24.96
C VAL A 315 -0.98 -8.29 23.52
N GLU A 316 -0.04 -7.39 23.20
CA GLU A 316 0.23 -6.95 21.83
C GLU A 316 1.04 -8.02 21.10
N ARG A 317 0.61 -8.37 19.88
CA ARG A 317 1.23 -9.38 19.04
C ARG A 317 1.32 -8.91 17.60
N GLU A 318 2.45 -9.21 16.97
CA GLU A 318 2.59 -9.02 15.54
C GLU A 318 1.99 -10.19 14.78
N VAL A 319 1.10 -9.90 13.82
CA VAL A 319 0.36 -10.88 13.04
C VAL A 319 0.41 -10.47 11.57
N ARG A 320 0.53 -11.41 10.62
CA ARG A 320 0.43 -11.06 9.20
C ARG A 320 -0.98 -10.57 8.89
N ALA A 321 -1.08 -9.61 7.97
CA ALA A 321 -2.38 -9.08 7.57
C ALA A 321 -3.30 -10.15 6.94
N ASP A 322 -2.72 -11.14 6.27
CA ASP A 322 -3.47 -12.24 5.66
C ASP A 322 -3.99 -13.26 6.69
N ASP A 323 -3.39 -13.30 7.89
CA ASP A 323 -3.80 -14.18 8.98
C ASP A 323 -4.92 -13.58 9.84
N VAL A 324 -5.42 -12.38 9.50
CA VAL A 324 -6.47 -11.71 10.24
C VAL A 324 -7.61 -11.26 9.33
N ALA A 325 -8.83 -11.28 9.85
CA ALA A 325 -10.01 -10.76 9.17
C ALA A 325 -10.74 -9.73 10.03
N LEU A 326 -11.37 -8.75 9.38
CA LEU A 326 -12.23 -7.77 10.05
C LEU A 326 -13.45 -8.48 10.68
N VAL A 327 -13.64 -8.29 11.98
CA VAL A 327 -14.86 -8.74 12.67
C VAL A 327 -15.93 -7.67 12.51
N ILE A 328 -16.85 -7.86 11.58
CA ILE A 328 -17.97 -6.93 11.40
C ILE A 328 -19.13 -7.41 12.29
N ALA A 329 -19.71 -6.49 13.07
CA ALA A 329 -20.81 -6.77 13.99
C ALA A 329 -21.92 -7.56 13.28
N GLY A 330 -22.51 -8.57 13.93
CA GLY A 330 -23.56 -9.42 13.33
C GLY A 330 -23.05 -10.51 12.37
N GLY A 331 -21.73 -10.68 12.23
CA GLY A 331 -21.14 -11.72 11.38
C GLY A 331 -21.29 -11.43 9.87
N PHE A 332 -21.47 -10.16 9.51
CA PHE A 332 -21.45 -9.74 8.11
C PHE A 332 -20.02 -9.73 7.56
N ARG A 333 -19.86 -9.72 6.24
CA ARG A 333 -18.57 -9.57 5.55
C ARG A 333 -18.53 -8.28 4.74
N ARG A 334 -17.33 -7.71 4.59
CA ARG A 334 -17.13 -6.56 3.70
C ARG A 334 -17.50 -6.97 2.26
N GLY A 335 -18.26 -6.14 1.58
CA GLY A 335 -18.83 -6.42 0.26
C GLY A 335 -20.14 -7.22 0.28
N GLU A 336 -20.62 -7.69 1.44
CA GLU A 336 -21.86 -8.46 1.51
C GLU A 336 -23.08 -7.60 1.15
N SER A 337 -23.97 -8.16 0.33
CA SER A 337 -25.24 -7.51 -0.03
C SER A 337 -26.28 -7.73 1.06
N VAL A 338 -26.85 -6.63 1.54
CA VAL A 338 -27.85 -6.60 2.61
C VAL A 338 -29.03 -5.77 2.17
N ALA A 339 -30.15 -5.88 2.87
CA ALA A 339 -31.27 -4.94 2.75
C ALA A 339 -31.65 -4.39 4.11
N ALA A 340 -32.19 -3.17 4.13
CA ALA A 340 -32.77 -2.60 5.34
C ALA A 340 -33.93 -3.48 5.84
N ALA A 341 -33.82 -4.04 7.04
CA ALA A 341 -34.85 -4.90 7.63
C ALA A 341 -36.10 -4.10 8.06
N LYS A 342 -35.92 -2.79 8.32
CA LYS A 342 -36.96 -1.81 8.67
C LYS A 342 -36.61 -0.43 8.11
N ASP A 343 -37.53 0.53 8.23
CA ASP A 343 -37.23 1.93 7.90
C ASP A 343 -36.16 2.49 8.84
N LEU A 344 -35.03 2.90 8.27
CA LEU A 344 -33.92 3.46 9.02
C LEU A 344 -34.12 4.97 9.14
N ARG A 345 -34.04 5.47 10.38
CA ARG A 345 -34.27 6.88 10.70
C ARG A 345 -33.04 7.55 11.27
N VAL A 346 -32.75 8.78 10.85
CA VAL A 346 -31.73 9.64 11.44
C VAL A 346 -32.42 10.91 11.92
N LYS A 347 -32.35 11.19 13.22
CA LYS A 347 -33.03 12.33 13.85
C LYS A 347 -34.54 12.38 13.53
N GLY A 348 -35.20 11.22 13.53
CA GLY A 348 -36.66 11.09 13.33
C GLY A 348 -37.11 10.99 11.86
N ALA A 349 -36.31 11.44 10.89
CA ALA A 349 -36.61 11.33 9.47
C ALA A 349 -36.16 9.98 8.88
N ILE A 350 -36.98 9.37 8.02
CA ILE A 350 -36.62 8.13 7.31
C ILE A 350 -35.57 8.47 6.25
N VAL A 351 -34.38 7.87 6.38
CA VAL A 351 -33.27 8.06 5.43
C VAL A 351 -33.12 6.87 4.49
N VAL A 352 -33.56 5.68 4.87
CA VAL A 352 -33.55 4.46 4.05
C VAL A 352 -34.84 3.69 4.33
N LYS A 353 -35.61 3.39 3.29
CA LYS A 353 -36.85 2.60 3.42
C LYS A 353 -36.52 1.11 3.62
N ARG A 354 -37.41 0.39 4.28
CA ARG A 354 -37.36 -1.07 4.39
C ARG A 354 -37.20 -1.72 2.99
N GLY A 355 -36.35 -2.74 2.91
CA GLY A 355 -36.07 -3.48 1.68
C GLY A 355 -35.07 -2.82 0.73
N VAL A 356 -34.64 -1.58 0.98
CA VAL A 356 -33.60 -0.95 0.17
C VAL A 356 -32.28 -1.71 0.34
N VAL A 357 -31.72 -2.14 -0.79
CA VAL A 357 -30.47 -2.88 -0.86
C VAL A 357 -29.30 -1.96 -0.53
N GLY A 358 -28.30 -2.51 0.15
CA GLY A 358 -27.01 -1.89 0.38
C GLY A 358 -25.88 -2.91 0.38
N THR A 359 -24.66 -2.41 0.41
CA THR A 359 -23.44 -3.21 0.48
C THR A 359 -22.72 -2.90 1.78
N VAL A 360 -22.34 -3.93 2.53
CA VAL A 360 -21.55 -3.77 3.76
C VAL A 360 -20.17 -3.24 3.39
N VAL A 361 -19.84 -2.04 3.87
CA VAL A 361 -18.54 -1.39 3.62
C VAL A 361 -17.50 -1.88 4.63
N GLY A 362 -17.91 -2.15 5.87
CA GLY A 362 -17.01 -2.58 6.94
C GLY A 362 -17.57 -2.29 8.33
N GLN A 363 -16.66 -2.16 9.30
CA GLN A 363 -17.00 -1.77 10.66
C GLN A 363 -17.43 -0.31 10.74
N SER A 364 -18.26 0.01 11.72
CA SER A 364 -18.58 1.40 12.07
C SER A 364 -17.39 2.07 12.75
N ALA A 365 -16.91 3.19 12.22
CA ALA A 365 -15.81 3.96 12.80
C ALA A 365 -16.09 4.44 14.24
N THR A 366 -17.37 4.64 14.58
CA THR A 366 -17.79 5.12 15.90
C THR A 366 -18.10 4.00 16.90
N ASP A 367 -18.41 2.80 16.40
CA ASP A 367 -18.76 1.63 17.22
C ASP A 367 -18.50 0.34 16.44
N PRO A 368 -17.23 -0.10 16.32
CA PRO A 368 -16.86 -1.25 15.50
C PRO A 368 -17.48 -2.59 15.97
N GLY A 369 -17.81 -2.68 17.26
CA GLY A 369 -18.34 -3.90 17.88
C GLY A 369 -19.86 -4.03 17.78
N GLY A 370 -20.59 -2.92 17.84
CA GLY A 370 -22.06 -2.90 17.83
C GLY A 370 -22.69 -2.54 16.49
N ARG A 371 -21.95 -1.91 15.57
CA ARG A 371 -22.51 -1.35 14.32
C ARG A 371 -21.71 -1.73 13.08
N VAL A 372 -22.43 -1.77 11.97
CA VAL A 372 -21.95 -2.07 10.63
C VAL A 372 -22.10 -0.83 9.76
N THR A 373 -21.08 -0.50 8.97
CA THR A 373 -21.16 0.56 7.97
C THR A 373 -21.71 -0.03 6.67
N VAL A 374 -22.82 0.49 6.17
CA VAL A 374 -23.47 0.02 4.94
C VAL A 374 -23.65 1.17 3.94
N ALA A 375 -23.29 0.93 2.69
CA ALA A 375 -23.57 1.81 1.56
C ALA A 375 -24.89 1.39 0.92
N PHE A 376 -25.98 2.07 1.27
CA PHE A 376 -27.30 1.81 0.67
C PHE A 376 -27.40 2.39 -0.74
N ALA A 377 -27.99 1.62 -1.66
CA ALA A 377 -28.14 2.01 -3.07
C ALA A 377 -29.01 3.26 -3.26
N ARG A 378 -29.93 3.52 -2.32
CA ARG A 378 -30.78 4.71 -2.33
C ARG A 378 -30.96 5.23 -0.90
N ARG A 379 -30.88 6.54 -0.74
CA ARG A 379 -31.25 7.25 0.48
C ARG A 379 -32.28 8.32 0.18
N GLU A 380 -33.26 8.47 1.07
CA GLU A 380 -34.34 9.47 0.94
C GLU A 380 -33.85 10.89 1.30
N ASP A 381 -32.70 11.02 1.97
CA ASP A 381 -32.09 12.31 2.29
C ASP A 381 -31.19 12.87 1.17
N GLY A 382 -31.11 12.19 0.02
CA GLY A 382 -30.29 12.58 -1.12
C GLY A 382 -28.78 12.48 -0.91
N ARG A 383 -28.32 11.99 0.25
CA ARG A 383 -26.89 11.80 0.51
C ARG A 383 -26.43 10.48 -0.08
N CYS A 384 -25.18 10.42 -0.53
CA CYS A 384 -24.51 9.20 -1.01
C CYS A 384 -23.56 8.59 0.03
N ASN A 385 -23.54 9.14 1.25
CA ASN A 385 -22.64 8.68 2.31
C ASN A 385 -23.08 7.31 2.84
N ASN A 386 -22.15 6.60 3.45
CA ASN A 386 -22.44 5.36 4.18
C ASN A 386 -23.30 5.63 5.43
N LEU A 387 -23.98 4.60 5.94
CA LEU A 387 -24.81 4.67 7.13
C LEU A 387 -24.38 3.59 8.13
N ASN A 388 -24.16 3.97 9.39
CA ASN A 388 -23.82 3.05 10.48
C ASN A 388 -25.10 2.50 11.10
N VAL A 389 -25.37 1.22 10.89
CA VAL A 389 -26.59 0.52 11.31
C VAL A 389 -26.26 -0.56 12.32
N VAL A 390 -27.21 -0.91 13.20
CA VAL A 390 -27.05 -2.11 14.02
C VAL A 390 -27.33 -3.37 13.19
N PRO A 391 -26.74 -4.54 13.50
CA PRO A 391 -27.01 -5.77 12.76
C PRO A 391 -28.51 -6.10 12.58
N ALA A 392 -29.35 -5.84 13.59
CA ALA A 392 -30.79 -6.07 13.52
C ALA A 392 -31.56 -5.09 12.62
N GLU A 393 -30.93 -4.00 12.16
CA GLU A 393 -31.51 -3.03 11.21
C GLU A 393 -31.36 -3.46 9.76
N ILE A 394 -30.52 -4.45 9.50
CA ILE A 394 -30.27 -5.02 8.18
C ILE A 394 -30.54 -6.51 8.22
N GLN A 395 -30.88 -7.05 7.06
CA GLN A 395 -31.02 -8.48 6.86
C GLN A 395 -30.15 -8.88 5.68
N ARG A 396 -29.58 -10.08 5.75
CA ARG A 396 -28.93 -10.68 4.58
C ARG A 396 -29.97 -10.77 3.47
N MET A 397 -29.60 -10.35 2.26
CA MET A 397 -30.48 -10.55 1.13
C MET A 397 -30.59 -12.06 0.89
N PRO A 398 -31.78 -12.66 0.96
CA PRO A 398 -31.95 -13.99 0.40
C PRO A 398 -31.59 -13.90 -1.08
N CYS A 399 -30.74 -14.78 -1.59
CA CYS A 399 -30.59 -14.85 -3.03
C CYS A 399 -31.95 -15.31 -3.60
N THR A 400 -32.24 -14.85 -4.80
CA THR A 400 -33.40 -15.31 -5.57
C THR A 400 -33.39 -16.84 -5.68
N GLY A 401 -34.57 -17.46 -5.58
CA GLY A 401 -34.71 -18.93 -5.64
C GLY A 401 -34.43 -19.68 -4.34
N GLY A 402 -34.37 -19.00 -3.19
CA GLY A 402 -34.14 -19.65 -1.89
C GLY A 402 -32.68 -20.03 -1.62
N LEU A 403 -31.78 -19.64 -2.53
CA LEU A 403 -30.33 -19.80 -2.38
C LEU A 403 -29.78 -18.74 -1.42
N GLY A 404 -28.74 -19.06 -0.67
CA GLY A 404 -28.03 -18.17 0.24
C GLY A 404 -26.52 -18.18 -0.03
N PRO A 405 -25.79 -17.08 0.27
CA PRO A 405 -24.33 -17.08 0.23
C PRO A 405 -23.76 -18.20 1.11
N GLY A 406 -22.97 -19.10 0.51
CA GLY A 406 -22.40 -20.28 1.15
C GLY A 406 -23.08 -21.59 0.79
N ASP A 407 -24.27 -21.56 0.16
CA ASP A 407 -24.94 -22.79 -0.27
C ASP A 407 -24.10 -23.52 -1.32
N ARG A 408 -23.97 -24.85 -1.14
CA ARG A 408 -23.39 -25.72 -2.15
C ARG A 408 -24.44 -26.04 -3.20
N VAL A 409 -24.07 -25.85 -4.46
CA VAL A 409 -24.96 -26.06 -5.60
C VAL A 409 -24.26 -26.91 -6.66
N ALA A 410 -25.04 -27.65 -7.44
CA ALA A 410 -24.60 -28.31 -8.66
C ALA A 410 -25.28 -27.67 -9.87
N ALA A 411 -24.54 -27.49 -10.97
CA ALA A 411 -25.11 -27.01 -12.23
C ALA A 411 -26.07 -28.06 -12.83
N LEU A 412 -27.35 -27.72 -13.06
CA LEU A 412 -28.34 -28.63 -13.64
C LEU A 412 -28.17 -28.84 -15.15
N ARG A 413 -27.46 -27.94 -15.81
CA ARG A 413 -27.10 -27.98 -17.23
C ARG A 413 -25.68 -27.46 -17.45
N GLN A 414 -25.15 -27.58 -18.65
CA GLN A 414 -23.86 -27.02 -19.01
C GLN A 414 -23.94 -25.48 -19.04
N LEU A 415 -23.10 -24.80 -18.25
CA LEU A 415 -23.09 -23.35 -18.07
C LEU A 415 -21.77 -22.77 -18.61
N LEU A 416 -21.75 -22.36 -19.88
CA LEU A 416 -20.55 -21.85 -20.56
C LEU A 416 -19.37 -22.85 -20.50
N VAL A 417 -18.43 -22.63 -19.57
CA VAL A 417 -17.24 -23.46 -19.33
C VAL A 417 -17.44 -24.48 -18.21
N VAL A 418 -18.54 -24.39 -17.47
CA VAL A 418 -18.85 -25.24 -16.32
C VAL A 418 -19.73 -26.41 -16.81
N PRO A 419 -19.26 -27.68 -16.69
CA PRO A 419 -20.03 -28.83 -17.13
C PRO A 419 -21.28 -29.05 -16.26
N LYS A 420 -22.28 -29.75 -16.82
CA LYS A 420 -23.45 -30.19 -16.05
C LYS A 420 -22.99 -31.08 -14.89
N GLY A 421 -23.53 -30.85 -13.70
CA GLY A 421 -23.16 -31.54 -12.47
C GLY A 421 -22.01 -30.90 -11.71
N ALA A 422 -21.30 -29.92 -12.29
CA ALA A 422 -20.19 -29.27 -11.60
C ALA A 422 -20.65 -28.58 -10.31
N HIS A 423 -19.86 -28.76 -9.25
CA HIS A 423 -20.14 -28.19 -7.94
C HIS A 423 -19.65 -26.76 -7.83
N GLY A 424 -20.42 -25.93 -7.14
CA GLY A 424 -20.06 -24.56 -6.84
C GLY A 424 -20.60 -24.11 -5.49
N THR A 425 -20.10 -22.97 -5.02
CA THR A 425 -20.58 -22.29 -3.83
C THR A 425 -21.21 -20.97 -4.23
N VAL A 426 -22.45 -20.73 -3.77
CA VAL A 426 -23.13 -19.46 -3.98
C VAL A 426 -22.36 -18.35 -3.26
N VAL A 427 -21.87 -17.36 -4.01
CA VAL A 427 -21.15 -16.20 -3.48
C VAL A 427 -22.14 -15.13 -3.00
N GLY A 428 -23.28 -15.01 -3.69
CA GLY A 428 -24.34 -14.06 -3.37
C GLY A 428 -25.16 -13.68 -4.61
N PRO A 429 -26.02 -12.64 -4.52
CA PRO A 429 -26.76 -12.15 -5.68
C PRO A 429 -25.80 -11.59 -6.75
N SER A 430 -26.10 -11.83 -8.03
CA SER A 430 -25.28 -11.34 -9.16
C SER A 430 -25.16 -9.82 -9.17
N CYS A 431 -26.29 -9.12 -9.01
CA CYS A 431 -26.35 -7.68 -8.77
C CYS A 431 -27.74 -7.31 -8.24
N ALA A 432 -27.92 -6.08 -7.74
CA ALA A 432 -29.17 -5.63 -7.11
C ALA A 432 -30.41 -5.63 -8.05
N ARG A 433 -30.24 -5.83 -9.36
CA ARG A 433 -31.32 -5.84 -10.36
C ARG A 433 -31.47 -7.18 -11.09
N SER A 434 -30.62 -8.16 -10.80
CA SER A 434 -30.62 -9.45 -11.51
C SER A 434 -31.28 -10.51 -10.64
N SER A 435 -32.09 -11.39 -11.25
CA SER A 435 -32.56 -12.64 -10.64
C SER A 435 -31.46 -13.67 -10.48
N ARG A 436 -30.29 -13.44 -11.09
CA ARG A 436 -29.17 -14.37 -11.08
C ARG A 436 -28.41 -14.35 -9.77
N VAL A 437 -27.77 -15.47 -9.51
CA VAL A 437 -26.89 -15.71 -8.37
C VAL A 437 -25.47 -15.84 -8.89
N ALA A 438 -24.51 -15.17 -8.24
CA ALA A 438 -23.10 -15.38 -8.49
C ALA A 438 -22.68 -16.68 -7.80
N VAL A 439 -22.19 -17.65 -8.57
CA VAL A 439 -21.74 -18.95 -8.09
C VAL A 439 -20.28 -19.12 -8.47
N ARG A 440 -19.45 -19.50 -7.52
CA ARG A 440 -18.05 -19.87 -7.74
C ARG A 440 -17.99 -21.39 -7.92
N PHE A 441 -17.67 -21.84 -9.12
CA PHE A 441 -17.49 -23.26 -9.42
C PHE A 441 -16.02 -23.62 -9.23
N THR A 442 -15.77 -24.68 -8.45
CA THR A 442 -14.47 -25.31 -8.31
C THR A 442 -14.33 -26.32 -9.44
N PRO A 443 -13.42 -26.12 -10.41
CA PRO A 443 -13.24 -27.04 -11.52
C PRO A 443 -12.66 -28.39 -11.08
N SER A 444 -12.79 -29.40 -11.93
CA SER A 444 -12.18 -30.71 -11.73
C SER A 444 -10.66 -30.63 -11.89
N GLU A 445 -9.97 -31.06 -10.84
CA GLU A 445 -8.55 -31.38 -10.68
C GLU A 445 -7.47 -30.30 -10.95
N ASP A 446 -7.59 -29.37 -11.91
CA ASP A 446 -6.50 -28.39 -12.18
C ASP A 446 -6.94 -26.99 -12.64
N GLY A 447 -8.24 -26.67 -12.68
CA GLY A 447 -8.71 -25.38 -13.19
C GLY A 447 -8.70 -24.23 -12.16
N GLU A 448 -8.71 -22.98 -12.64
CA GLU A 448 -9.01 -21.82 -11.79
C GLU A 448 -10.50 -21.72 -11.45
N ASP A 449 -10.84 -21.27 -10.24
CA ASP A 449 -12.21 -20.99 -9.82
C ASP A 449 -12.92 -20.03 -10.79
N VAL A 450 -14.03 -20.46 -11.36
CA VAL A 450 -14.84 -19.63 -12.28
C VAL A 450 -16.06 -19.10 -11.54
N VAL A 451 -16.21 -17.77 -11.49
CA VAL A 451 -17.43 -17.14 -10.97
C VAL A 451 -18.38 -16.84 -12.12
N LEU A 452 -19.54 -17.50 -12.14
CA LEU A 452 -20.59 -17.29 -13.12
C LEU A 452 -21.84 -16.67 -12.48
N HIS A 453 -22.57 -15.88 -13.26
CA HIS A 453 -23.89 -15.38 -12.88
C HIS A 453 -24.97 -16.26 -13.51
N VAL A 454 -25.61 -17.06 -12.67
CA VAL A 454 -26.45 -18.19 -13.07
C VAL A 454 -27.89 -17.95 -12.61
N GLU A 455 -28.89 -18.32 -13.40
CA GLU A 455 -30.28 -18.27 -12.93
C GLU A 455 -30.49 -19.35 -11.84
N PRO A 456 -31.24 -19.07 -10.76
CA PRO A 456 -31.45 -20.05 -9.69
C PRO A 456 -32.02 -21.39 -10.15
N GLU A 457 -32.84 -21.38 -11.22
CA GLU A 457 -33.44 -22.56 -11.83
C GLU A 457 -32.43 -23.49 -12.53
N ASP A 458 -31.22 -22.99 -12.81
CA ASP A 458 -30.13 -23.78 -13.38
C ASP A 458 -29.24 -24.43 -12.32
N LEU A 459 -29.60 -24.29 -11.04
CA LEU A 459 -28.83 -24.77 -9.91
C LEU A 459 -29.67 -25.74 -9.07
N ARG A 460 -29.04 -26.84 -8.65
CA ARG A 460 -29.60 -27.75 -7.64
C ARG A 460 -28.86 -27.54 -6.34
N VAL A 461 -29.58 -27.23 -5.25
CA VAL A 461 -29.00 -27.19 -3.92
C VAL A 461 -28.54 -28.58 -3.53
N LEU A 462 -27.27 -28.71 -3.19
CA LEU A 462 -26.72 -29.90 -2.56
C LEU A 462 -26.96 -29.73 -1.06
N HIS A 463 -27.99 -30.41 -0.55
CA HIS A 463 -28.19 -30.48 0.89
C HIS A 463 -26.94 -31.12 1.50
N ALA A 464 -26.45 -30.54 2.60
CA ALA A 464 -25.39 -31.12 3.41
C ALA A 464 -25.94 -32.35 4.15
N ILE A 465 -26.28 -33.38 3.40
CA ILE A 465 -26.50 -34.71 3.96
C ILE A 465 -25.10 -35.28 4.10
N GLY A 466 -24.65 -35.48 5.33
CA GLY A 466 -23.46 -36.26 5.65
C GLY A 466 -23.69 -37.74 5.38
N GLU A 467 -24.16 -38.06 4.17
CA GLU A 467 -24.18 -39.42 3.66
C GLU A 467 -22.88 -39.60 2.91
N ASP A 468 -21.95 -40.28 3.58
CA ASP A 468 -20.91 -41.08 2.96
C ASP A 468 -21.61 -42.05 2.00
N VAL A 469 -21.84 -41.59 0.76
CA VAL A 469 -22.31 -42.46 -0.32
C VAL A 469 -21.09 -43.21 -0.82
N ASP A 470 -20.91 -44.43 -0.30
CA ASP A 470 -20.01 -45.41 -0.87
C ASP A 470 -20.30 -45.56 -2.37
N ASP A 471 -19.26 -45.37 -3.18
CA ASP A 471 -19.21 -45.39 -4.66
C ASP A 471 -19.51 -46.77 -5.28
N THR A 472 -20.48 -47.50 -4.74
CA THR A 472 -20.79 -48.88 -5.13
C THR A 472 -22.28 -49.08 -5.35
N GLY A 473 -22.74 -48.86 -6.58
CA GLY A 473 -23.98 -49.49 -7.03
C GLY A 473 -24.88 -48.63 -7.91
N LEU A 474 -24.42 -48.32 -9.13
CA LEU A 474 -25.32 -48.15 -10.27
C LEU A 474 -24.78 -48.98 -11.43
N GLU A 475 -25.19 -50.25 -11.44
CA GLU A 475 -24.97 -51.15 -12.55
C GLU A 475 -25.84 -50.77 -13.76
N ALA A 476 -25.16 -50.74 -14.91
CA ALA A 476 -25.59 -51.22 -16.22
C ALA A 476 -27.09 -51.20 -16.55
N ILE A 477 -27.52 -50.12 -17.21
CA ILE A 477 -28.46 -50.27 -18.34
C ILE A 477 -27.64 -50.00 -19.59
N GLU A 478 -27.15 -51.08 -20.18
CA GLU A 478 -26.55 -51.12 -21.50
C GLU A 478 -27.63 -50.76 -22.53
N GLY A 479 -27.54 -49.55 -23.06
CA GLY A 479 -28.17 -49.15 -24.31
C GLY A 479 -27.06 -48.80 -25.28
N GLU A 480 -26.61 -49.81 -26.03
CA GLU A 480 -25.77 -49.63 -27.21
C GLU A 480 -26.49 -48.69 -28.18
N ASP A 481 -26.06 -47.43 -28.23
CA ASP A 481 -26.08 -46.70 -29.49
C ASP A 481 -24.71 -46.07 -29.73
N ASN A 482 -24.15 -46.56 -30.81
CA ASN A 482 -22.83 -46.34 -31.34
C ASN A 482 -22.77 -44.92 -31.95
N THR A 483 -21.60 -44.27 -31.92
CA THR A 483 -21.25 -43.00 -32.61
C THR A 483 -21.61 -41.66 -31.95
N THR A 484 -21.09 -41.36 -30.76
CA THR A 484 -20.68 -39.97 -30.46
C THR A 484 -19.19 -39.83 -30.71
N GLU A 485 -18.84 -39.63 -31.98
CA GLU A 485 -17.52 -39.17 -32.38
C GLU A 485 -17.13 -37.90 -31.60
N ASP A 486 -15.83 -37.73 -31.47
CA ASP A 486 -15.05 -36.71 -30.79
C ASP A 486 -15.40 -35.28 -31.28
N LEU A 487 -16.59 -34.77 -30.94
CA LEU A 487 -17.11 -33.45 -31.33
C LEU A 487 -16.34 -32.27 -30.71
N THR A 488 -15.34 -32.53 -29.87
CA THR A 488 -14.40 -31.54 -29.32
C THR A 488 -13.40 -31.04 -30.37
N HIS A 489 -13.30 -31.70 -31.53
CA HIS A 489 -12.37 -31.34 -32.60
C HIS A 489 -13.04 -30.95 -33.94
N LEU A 490 -14.30 -30.49 -33.91
CA LEU A 490 -14.87 -29.85 -35.11
C LEU A 490 -14.12 -28.56 -35.42
N ALA A 491 -13.19 -28.64 -36.37
CA ALA A 491 -12.42 -27.52 -36.87
C ALA A 491 -13.36 -26.38 -37.28
N VAL A 492 -13.12 -25.19 -36.74
CA VAL A 492 -13.90 -24.00 -37.08
C VAL A 492 -13.48 -23.51 -38.47
N ALA A 493 -14.36 -22.78 -39.15
CA ALA A 493 -14.09 -22.15 -40.43
C ALA A 493 -12.67 -21.56 -40.50
N GLY A 494 -11.93 -21.87 -41.56
CA GLY A 494 -10.54 -21.41 -41.74
C GLY A 494 -9.47 -22.22 -41.00
N GLY A 495 -9.83 -23.38 -40.42
CA GLY A 495 -8.87 -24.28 -39.76
C GLY A 495 -8.47 -23.84 -38.36
N TYR A 496 -9.22 -22.93 -37.74
CA TYR A 496 -9.03 -22.50 -36.35
C TYR A 496 -9.64 -23.50 -35.37
N ASN A 497 -9.03 -23.62 -34.19
CA ASN A 497 -9.55 -24.41 -33.08
C ASN A 497 -10.07 -23.48 -31.98
N ARG A 498 -11.05 -23.96 -31.21
CA ARG A 498 -11.49 -23.26 -30.00
C ARG A 498 -10.31 -23.11 -29.04
N GLY A 499 -10.07 -21.89 -28.58
CA GLY A 499 -8.93 -21.53 -27.73
C GLY A 499 -7.73 -20.94 -28.48
N ASP A 500 -7.69 -20.99 -29.81
CA ASP A 500 -6.59 -20.38 -30.58
C ASP A 500 -6.47 -18.88 -30.26
N ALA A 501 -5.25 -18.45 -29.94
CA ALA A 501 -4.92 -17.03 -29.82
C ALA A 501 -4.79 -16.41 -31.21
N VAL A 502 -5.55 -15.34 -31.44
CA VAL A 502 -5.62 -14.66 -32.73
C VAL A 502 -5.46 -13.15 -32.57
N ALA A 503 -5.11 -12.48 -33.66
CA ALA A 503 -5.10 -11.02 -33.76
C ALA A 503 -5.87 -10.58 -34.99
N ALA A 504 -6.57 -9.45 -34.92
CA ALA A 504 -7.21 -8.85 -36.09
C ALA A 504 -6.14 -8.45 -37.13
N THR A 505 -6.33 -8.81 -38.39
CA THR A 505 -5.38 -8.46 -39.47
C THR A 505 -5.56 -7.03 -39.99
N ARG A 506 -6.69 -6.40 -39.67
CA ARG A 506 -7.10 -5.05 -40.07
C ARG A 506 -8.18 -4.52 -39.13
N ASP A 507 -8.54 -3.25 -39.27
CA ASP A 507 -9.69 -2.66 -38.58
C ASP A 507 -10.98 -3.38 -39.00
N LEU A 508 -11.66 -4.02 -38.04
CA LEU A 508 -12.91 -4.74 -38.25
C LEU A 508 -14.08 -3.78 -38.04
N CYS A 509 -14.95 -3.68 -39.03
CA CYS A 509 -16.08 -2.75 -39.01
C CYS A 509 -17.42 -3.47 -38.91
N VAL A 510 -18.35 -2.94 -38.12
CA VAL A 510 -19.75 -3.38 -38.07
C VAL A 510 -20.64 -2.18 -38.35
N GLY A 511 -21.44 -2.26 -39.43
CA GLY A 511 -22.28 -1.14 -39.86
C GLY A 511 -21.48 0.11 -40.27
N GLY A 512 -20.27 -0.06 -40.82
CA GLY A 512 -19.42 1.04 -41.26
C GLY A 512 -18.59 1.72 -40.16
N HIS A 513 -18.73 1.30 -38.90
CA HIS A 513 -17.92 1.79 -37.79
C HIS A 513 -16.86 0.76 -37.39
N VAL A 514 -15.62 1.21 -37.13
CA VAL A 514 -14.56 0.36 -36.59
C VAL A 514 -14.97 -0.09 -35.18
N VAL A 515 -15.05 -1.40 -34.97
CA VAL A 515 -15.37 -1.99 -33.67
C VAL A 515 -14.18 -2.70 -33.05
N VAL A 516 -13.22 -3.18 -33.84
CA VAL A 516 -11.97 -3.78 -33.36
C VAL A 516 -10.85 -3.24 -34.23
N ARG A 517 -9.79 -2.70 -33.62
CA ARG A 517 -8.61 -2.21 -34.36
C ARG A 517 -7.74 -3.36 -34.84
N ALA A 518 -6.94 -3.11 -35.88
CA ALA A 518 -5.89 -4.02 -36.30
C ALA A 518 -4.98 -4.39 -35.10
N ASP A 519 -4.49 -5.64 -35.12
CA ASP A 519 -3.61 -6.25 -34.10
C ASP A 519 -4.20 -6.38 -32.69
N VAL A 520 -5.49 -6.08 -32.48
CA VAL A 520 -6.17 -6.42 -31.22
C VAL A 520 -6.25 -7.93 -31.09
N LEU A 521 -5.75 -8.43 -29.95
CA LEU A 521 -5.74 -9.85 -29.63
C LEU A 521 -7.15 -10.37 -29.31
N GLY A 522 -7.37 -11.65 -29.54
CA GLY A 522 -8.59 -12.35 -29.16
C GLY A 522 -8.38 -13.86 -29.05
N THR A 523 -9.42 -14.54 -28.58
CA THR A 523 -9.45 -15.99 -28.46
C THR A 523 -10.61 -16.55 -29.26
N VAL A 524 -10.37 -17.58 -30.07
CA VAL A 524 -11.42 -18.26 -30.82
C VAL A 524 -12.37 -18.97 -29.86
N VAL A 525 -13.64 -18.57 -29.84
CA VAL A 525 -14.69 -19.16 -28.99
C VAL A 525 -15.31 -20.39 -29.64
N GLY A 526 -15.41 -20.41 -30.98
CA GLY A 526 -16.02 -21.48 -31.73
C GLY A 526 -16.63 -21.00 -33.06
N PRO A 527 -17.42 -21.83 -33.76
CA PRO A 527 -18.12 -21.42 -34.97
C PRO A 527 -19.12 -20.31 -34.69
N SER A 528 -19.40 -19.47 -35.70
CA SER A 528 -20.44 -18.46 -35.58
C SER A 528 -21.82 -19.10 -35.51
N GLY A 529 -22.66 -18.65 -34.57
CA GLY A 529 -24.06 -19.12 -34.49
C GLY A 529 -24.93 -18.71 -35.69
N GLN A 530 -24.53 -17.69 -36.46
CA GLN A 530 -25.25 -17.24 -37.66
C GLN A 530 -24.74 -17.89 -38.95
N ASP A 531 -23.45 -18.18 -39.02
CA ASP A 531 -22.79 -18.77 -40.19
C ASP A 531 -21.64 -19.69 -39.74
N PRO A 532 -21.94 -20.92 -39.29
CA PRO A 532 -20.94 -21.82 -38.72
C PRO A 532 -19.83 -22.26 -39.69
N SER A 533 -20.11 -22.26 -40.99
CA SER A 533 -19.18 -22.72 -42.04
C SER A 533 -18.32 -21.59 -42.61
N GLY A 534 -18.81 -20.35 -42.61
CA GLY A 534 -18.09 -19.19 -43.14
C GLY A 534 -17.43 -18.28 -42.11
N ARG A 535 -17.86 -18.32 -40.83
CA ARG A 535 -17.43 -17.38 -39.80
C ARG A 535 -17.03 -18.04 -38.48
N VAL A 536 -16.10 -17.38 -37.80
CA VAL A 536 -15.57 -17.75 -36.49
C VAL A 536 -16.05 -16.72 -35.47
N THR A 537 -16.51 -17.17 -34.30
CA THR A 537 -16.74 -16.27 -33.15
C THR A 537 -15.43 -16.09 -32.41
N VAL A 538 -14.93 -14.86 -32.32
CA VAL A 538 -13.72 -14.52 -31.58
C VAL A 538 -14.08 -13.59 -30.43
N ALA A 539 -13.61 -13.91 -29.23
CA ALA A 539 -13.64 -13.02 -28.08
C ALA A 539 -12.40 -12.12 -28.15
N PHE A 540 -12.54 -10.94 -28.75
CA PHE A 540 -11.45 -9.95 -28.76
C PHE A 540 -11.29 -9.35 -27.36
N ALA A 541 -10.04 -9.03 -26.99
CA ALA A 541 -9.76 -8.34 -25.74
C ALA A 541 -10.58 -7.04 -25.66
N TRP A 542 -10.57 -6.26 -26.76
CA TRP A 542 -11.21 -4.95 -26.83
C TRP A 542 -12.16 -4.75 -28.00
N ARG A 543 -13.21 -3.95 -27.75
CA ARG A 543 -14.08 -3.38 -28.79
C ARG A 543 -14.35 -1.89 -28.55
N GLU A 544 -14.30 -1.08 -29.60
CA GLU A 544 -14.60 0.37 -29.54
C GLU A 544 -16.09 0.65 -29.30
N ASP A 545 -16.98 -0.30 -29.61
CA ASP A 545 -18.43 -0.13 -29.47
C ASP A 545 -18.98 -0.45 -28.07
N GLY A 546 -18.13 -0.91 -27.14
CA GLY A 546 -18.52 -1.26 -25.77
C GLY A 546 -19.50 -2.43 -25.66
N LYS A 547 -19.72 -3.20 -26.74
CA LYS A 547 -20.56 -4.40 -26.73
C LYS A 547 -19.78 -5.60 -26.19
N THR A 548 -20.44 -6.75 -26.12
CA THR A 548 -19.79 -8.00 -25.73
C THR A 548 -18.57 -8.27 -26.62
N ASN A 549 -17.50 -8.77 -26.01
CA ASN A 549 -16.21 -9.02 -26.66
C ASN A 549 -16.27 -10.04 -27.82
N ASN A 550 -17.39 -10.74 -27.99
CA ASN A 550 -17.59 -11.74 -29.03
C ASN A 550 -17.98 -11.08 -30.37
N LEU A 551 -17.14 -11.23 -31.38
CA LEU A 551 -17.39 -10.76 -32.75
C LEU A 551 -17.29 -11.92 -33.75
N ASN A 552 -18.27 -12.02 -34.65
CA ASN A 552 -18.28 -12.99 -35.73
C ASN A 552 -17.44 -12.46 -36.91
N VAL A 553 -16.28 -13.05 -37.14
CA VAL A 553 -15.30 -12.63 -38.15
C VAL A 553 -15.12 -13.70 -39.22
N VAL A 554 -14.75 -13.31 -40.43
CA VAL A 554 -14.29 -14.29 -41.43
C VAL A 554 -12.84 -14.68 -41.16
N PRO A 555 -12.41 -15.92 -41.43
CA PRO A 555 -11.04 -16.37 -41.17
C PRO A 555 -9.93 -15.44 -41.67
N GLY A 556 -10.09 -14.81 -42.84
CA GLY A 556 -9.10 -13.87 -43.39
C GLY A 556 -9.00 -12.51 -42.67
N GLU A 557 -9.90 -12.22 -41.73
CA GLU A 557 -9.86 -11.02 -40.87
C GLU A 557 -9.02 -11.21 -39.60
N ILE A 558 -8.58 -12.43 -39.34
CA ILE A 558 -7.77 -12.79 -38.17
C ILE A 558 -6.53 -13.57 -38.59
N ARG A 559 -5.49 -13.53 -37.77
CA ARG A 559 -4.28 -14.35 -37.94
C ARG A 559 -3.97 -15.06 -36.63
N ARG A 560 -3.47 -16.29 -36.69
CA ARG A 560 -2.94 -16.97 -35.51
C ARG A 560 -1.76 -16.18 -34.96
N VAL A 561 -1.73 -16.01 -33.65
CA VAL A 561 -0.60 -15.44 -32.95
C VAL A 561 0.19 -16.60 -32.38
N GLU A 562 1.32 -16.92 -33.01
CA GLU A 562 2.23 -17.91 -32.44
C GLU A 562 2.75 -17.38 -31.10
N PRO A 563 2.64 -18.15 -30.01
CA PRO A 563 3.23 -17.77 -28.75
C PRO A 563 4.74 -17.71 -28.96
N ARG A 564 5.29 -16.49 -29.09
CA ARG A 564 6.74 -16.31 -29.21
C ARG A 564 7.39 -16.96 -27.97
N PRO A 565 8.35 -17.88 -28.10
CA PRO A 565 8.98 -18.47 -26.92
C PRO A 565 9.63 -17.36 -26.06
N VAL A 566 9.54 -17.49 -24.74
CA VAL A 566 10.23 -16.61 -23.79
C VAL A 566 11.73 -16.89 -23.94
N ALA A 567 12.52 -15.86 -24.23
CA ALA A 567 13.96 -16.05 -24.31
C ALA A 567 14.51 -16.32 -22.91
N ARG A 568 15.42 -17.29 -22.76
CA ARG A 568 16.10 -17.55 -21.48
C ARG A 568 16.74 -16.25 -20.96
N GLY A 569 16.39 -15.88 -19.73
CA GLY A 569 16.89 -14.66 -19.07
C GLY A 569 16.00 -13.42 -19.19
N GLU A 570 14.78 -13.54 -19.75
CA GLU A 570 13.79 -12.47 -19.58
C GLU A 570 13.33 -12.40 -18.11
N LEU A 571 13.28 -11.19 -17.55
CA LEU A 571 12.85 -10.93 -16.17
C LEU A 571 11.41 -10.40 -16.14
N CYS A 572 10.62 -10.85 -15.18
CA CYS A 572 9.31 -10.28 -14.91
C CYS A 572 9.45 -8.81 -14.51
N ALA A 573 8.83 -7.90 -15.26
CA ALA A 573 9.00 -6.47 -15.02
C ALA A 573 8.29 -5.92 -13.76
N ILE A 574 7.59 -6.75 -12.98
CA ILE A 574 7.05 -6.38 -11.66
C ILE A 574 7.97 -6.86 -10.52
N CYS A 575 8.28 -8.16 -10.46
CA CYS A 575 9.06 -8.72 -9.35
C CYS A 575 10.56 -8.85 -9.64
N LEU A 576 10.97 -8.63 -10.89
CA LEU A 576 12.35 -8.75 -11.39
C LEU A 576 12.96 -10.16 -11.31
N SER A 577 12.16 -11.19 -11.03
CA SER A 577 12.61 -12.59 -11.07
C SER A 577 12.64 -13.12 -12.51
N GLU A 578 13.50 -14.11 -12.78
CA GLU A 578 13.58 -14.79 -14.07
C GLU A 578 12.27 -15.49 -14.41
N LEU A 579 11.82 -15.31 -15.65
CA LEU A 579 10.67 -16.01 -16.20
C LEU A 579 11.13 -17.39 -16.66
N LEU A 580 10.86 -18.42 -15.86
CA LEU A 580 11.20 -19.79 -16.23
C LEU A 580 10.21 -20.31 -17.27
N SER A 581 10.72 -20.85 -18.38
CA SER A 581 9.89 -21.37 -19.47
C SER A 581 9.07 -22.61 -19.09
N ASP A 582 9.42 -23.25 -17.98
CA ASP A 582 8.91 -24.57 -17.60
C ASP A 582 8.12 -24.44 -16.29
N GLY A 583 6.79 -24.25 -16.41
CA GLY A 583 5.84 -24.39 -15.31
C GLY A 583 5.33 -23.11 -14.65
N GLU A 584 5.81 -21.93 -15.02
CA GLU A 584 5.26 -20.65 -14.51
C GLU A 584 4.28 -20.02 -15.51
N ASP A 585 3.11 -19.60 -15.03
CA ASP A 585 2.15 -18.86 -15.86
C ASP A 585 2.66 -17.46 -16.15
N ILE A 586 2.93 -17.21 -17.44
CA ILE A 586 3.47 -15.94 -17.93
C ILE A 586 2.39 -15.17 -18.69
N CYS A 587 2.14 -13.93 -18.27
CA CYS A 587 1.28 -12.97 -18.93
C CYS A 587 2.11 -12.04 -19.83
N ARG A 588 1.78 -11.99 -21.13
CA ARG A 588 2.37 -11.04 -22.07
C ARG A 588 1.43 -9.92 -22.40
N MET A 589 1.95 -8.72 -22.26
CA MET A 589 1.23 -7.47 -22.44
C MET A 589 1.32 -7.05 -23.91
N ASN A 590 0.28 -6.38 -24.44
CA ASN A 590 0.27 -5.84 -25.82
C ASN A 590 1.42 -4.87 -26.10
N CYS A 591 1.99 -4.26 -25.05
CA CYS A 591 3.16 -3.39 -25.13
C CYS A 591 4.51 -4.13 -25.19
N GLY A 592 4.51 -5.47 -25.21
CA GLY A 592 5.69 -6.32 -25.28
C GLY A 592 6.32 -6.69 -23.93
N HIS A 593 5.77 -6.20 -22.80
CA HIS A 593 6.25 -6.60 -21.48
C HIS A 593 5.78 -8.01 -21.12
N VAL A 594 6.63 -8.73 -20.41
CA VAL A 594 6.39 -10.10 -19.96
C VAL A 594 6.39 -10.10 -18.43
N LEU A 595 5.35 -10.68 -17.83
CA LEU A 595 5.06 -10.61 -16.39
C LEU A 595 4.60 -11.97 -15.89
N HIS A 596 4.87 -12.32 -14.63
CA HIS A 596 4.18 -13.46 -14.01
C HIS A 596 2.68 -13.15 -13.89
N THR A 597 1.83 -14.13 -14.19
CA THR A 597 0.37 -14.02 -14.04
C THR A 597 0.00 -13.65 -12.60
N ALA A 598 0.69 -14.23 -11.60
CA ALA A 598 0.52 -13.87 -10.19
C ALA A 598 0.82 -12.38 -9.91
N CYS A 599 1.88 -11.82 -10.51
CA CYS A 599 2.24 -10.42 -10.35
C CYS A 599 1.20 -9.49 -10.98
N VAL A 600 0.64 -9.84 -12.14
CA VAL A 600 -0.42 -9.07 -12.79
C VAL A 600 -1.71 -9.12 -11.97
N LYS A 601 -2.11 -10.29 -11.47
CA LYS A 601 -3.29 -10.44 -10.58
C LYS A 601 -3.16 -9.60 -9.32
N ALA A 602 -1.99 -9.64 -8.65
CA ALA A 602 -1.72 -8.81 -7.48
C ALA A 602 -1.84 -7.30 -7.80
N TYR A 603 -1.32 -6.87 -8.94
CA TYR A 603 -1.41 -5.49 -9.40
C TYR A 603 -2.86 -5.05 -9.70
N LEU A 604 -3.63 -5.87 -10.42
CA LEU A 604 -5.02 -5.57 -10.76
C LEU A 604 -5.92 -5.53 -9.52
N ASN A 605 -5.71 -6.44 -8.57
CA ASN A 605 -6.41 -6.44 -7.28
C ASN A 605 -6.10 -5.19 -6.45
N HIS A 606 -4.89 -4.63 -6.57
CA HIS A 606 -4.53 -3.37 -5.93
C HIS A 606 -5.27 -2.16 -6.53
N LEU A 607 -5.45 -2.12 -7.85
CA LEU A 607 -6.17 -1.02 -8.53
C LEU A 607 -7.67 -1.01 -8.21
N THR A 608 -8.30 -2.19 -8.13
CA THR A 608 -9.74 -2.32 -7.85
C THR A 608 -10.08 -2.01 -6.39
N THR A 609 -9.18 -2.27 -5.46
CA THR A 609 -9.37 -1.98 -4.02
C THR A 609 -9.17 -0.50 -3.67
N GLY A 610 -8.39 0.26 -4.46
CA GLY A 610 -8.12 1.68 -4.23
C GLY A 610 -9.19 2.68 -4.71
N ALA A 611 -10.11 2.28 -5.59
CA ALA A 611 -11.00 3.21 -6.31
C ALA A 611 -12.32 3.59 -5.57
N SER A 612 -12.51 3.23 -4.30
CA SER A 612 -13.74 3.51 -3.54
C SER A 612 -13.70 4.77 -2.64
N GLY A 613 -12.76 5.68 -2.88
CA GLY A 613 -12.65 6.98 -2.20
C GLY A 613 -13.75 7.97 -2.58
N SER A 614 -14.33 8.64 -1.58
CA SER A 614 -15.45 9.57 -1.66
C SER A 614 -15.17 10.80 -2.55
N SER A 615 -15.96 10.99 -3.60
CA SER A 615 -15.99 12.23 -4.39
C SER A 615 -16.59 13.38 -3.56
N ALA A 616 -15.83 14.46 -3.36
CA ALA A 616 -16.29 15.69 -2.72
C ALA A 616 -16.94 16.65 -3.73
N ALA A 617 -17.97 17.34 -3.24
CA ALA A 617 -18.95 18.18 -3.94
C ALA A 617 -18.40 19.19 -4.98
N ALA A 618 -19.08 19.25 -6.13
CA ALA A 618 -19.11 20.40 -7.04
C ALA A 618 -20.45 21.17 -6.85
N PRO A 619 -20.49 22.50 -7.11
CA PRO A 619 -21.70 23.29 -6.91
C PRO A 619 -22.73 23.03 -8.02
N ALA A 620 -24.00 23.19 -7.65
CA ALA A 620 -25.18 22.77 -8.39
C ALA A 620 -25.39 23.50 -9.73
N ALA A 621 -25.72 22.71 -10.75
CA ALA A 621 -26.66 22.95 -11.86
C ALA A 621 -26.11 22.48 -13.22
N ALA A 622 -26.09 21.15 -13.44
CA ALA A 622 -26.04 20.57 -14.77
C ALA A 622 -26.66 19.16 -14.75
N LEU A 623 -27.36 18.81 -15.83
CA LEU A 623 -27.93 17.48 -16.09
C LEU A 623 -26.87 16.37 -15.91
N PRO A 624 -27.28 15.15 -15.51
CA PRO A 624 -26.34 14.04 -15.29
C PRO A 624 -25.59 13.72 -16.59
N PRO A 625 -24.24 13.62 -16.57
CA PRO A 625 -23.50 13.15 -17.74
C PRO A 625 -23.80 11.66 -17.99
N PRO A 626 -23.76 11.19 -19.25
CA PRO A 626 -23.82 9.77 -19.57
C PRO A 626 -22.69 9.04 -18.84
N MET A 627 -22.96 7.81 -18.38
CA MET A 627 -22.01 6.98 -17.65
C MET A 627 -20.65 6.96 -18.36
N ALA A 628 -19.61 7.43 -17.66
CA ALA A 628 -18.25 7.30 -18.14
C ALA A 628 -17.88 5.81 -18.18
N PRO A 629 -17.33 5.29 -19.30
CA PRO A 629 -16.88 3.91 -19.40
C PRO A 629 -15.78 3.63 -18.35
N LEU A 630 -15.73 2.40 -17.86
CA LEU A 630 -14.64 1.91 -17.00
C LEU A 630 -13.30 2.19 -17.68
N LYS A 631 -12.33 2.77 -16.94
CA LYS A 631 -10.99 3.04 -17.49
C LYS A 631 -10.31 1.71 -17.86
N PRO A 632 -9.62 1.64 -19.01
CA PRO A 632 -8.79 0.51 -19.40
C PRO A 632 -7.81 0.07 -18.30
N ALA A 633 -7.58 -1.24 -18.17
CA ALA A 633 -6.41 -1.72 -17.45
C ALA A 633 -5.16 -1.16 -18.15
N GLN A 634 -4.18 -0.68 -17.41
CA GLN A 634 -2.92 -0.16 -17.98
C GLN A 634 -1.79 -1.14 -17.69
N CYS A 635 -0.83 -1.27 -18.62
CA CYS A 635 0.37 -2.04 -18.34
C CYS A 635 1.03 -1.51 -17.05
N PRO A 636 1.29 -2.36 -16.04
CA PRO A 636 1.88 -1.90 -14.78
C PRO A 636 3.26 -1.27 -14.96
N VAL A 637 3.96 -1.63 -16.04
CA VAL A 637 5.33 -1.21 -16.33
C VAL A 637 5.36 0.11 -17.09
N CYS A 638 4.72 0.18 -18.26
CA CYS A 638 4.83 1.33 -19.15
C CYS A 638 3.59 2.23 -19.17
N ARG A 639 2.52 1.85 -18.46
CA ARG A 639 1.21 2.52 -18.45
C ARG A 639 0.61 2.82 -19.83
N ARG A 640 1.16 2.25 -20.91
CA ARG A 640 0.40 2.13 -22.15
C ARG A 640 -0.88 1.41 -21.76
N GLU A 641 -1.99 2.02 -22.16
CA GLU A 641 -3.30 1.41 -22.05
C GLU A 641 -3.14 -0.02 -22.57
N MET A 642 -3.44 -1.00 -21.71
CA MET A 642 -3.83 -2.26 -22.28
C MET A 642 -5.08 -1.85 -23.03
N LEU A 643 -5.04 -1.88 -24.36
CA LEU A 643 -6.29 -1.95 -25.10
C LEU A 643 -7.05 -3.09 -24.41
N PRO A 644 -8.16 -2.79 -23.71
CA PRO A 644 -8.62 -3.60 -22.58
C PRO A 644 -8.78 -5.08 -22.87
#